data_AF-A0A2V9H802-F1
#
_entry.id   AF-A0A2V9H802-F1
#
_cell.length_a   1.000
_cell.length_b   1.000
_cell.length_c   1.000
_cell.angle_alpha   90.00
_cell.angle_beta   90.00
_cell.angle_gamma   90.00
#
_symmetry.space_group_name_H-M   'P 1'
#
loop_
_entity.id
_entity.type
_entity.pdbx_description
1 polymer ?
#
loop_
_entity_poly.entity_id
_entity_poly.type
_entity_poly.pdbx_seq_one_letter_code
_entity_poly.pdbx_strand_id
1 'polypeptide(L)'
;MKIIGRQIRLAGSDLSNHLACRHLTTLDLQLARGERTAPDWAAPDLVQIRELGLRHETAYLDHLTAQGLSVENLSNIDHKQEERLVVETLALMDRGTEVIAQGALSDGEWFGRPDVLRRVEKPSKRWTWSYEVADTKLARETKATAILQLSLYSDLLKQIQGTLPEFLWVVPPSEGYAGEKFPVLEYAAYYRHVRKRLLKAVGDDADGETYPEPVEHCNVCRWFRECDQRRRADDHLSLVAGIRRQQRDQFEAWDAETMEKLAMLPIPLKERPKHGSKSGYEHVREQARMQVEGRTEKKLKHELLSPVAEGRGFCRLPEPTADDMFMDFEGDPFVGEHGLQYLFGFVFRSASGEWSYEKKWALSREEEKKGFEWQVDEIMQRRETNPKMHVYHFGAYEPGAVKRLMGMYATREDQIDKLLRAGALVDLHQAYKQGMRASVEEYSLKKVEAFYGFERKMPLETARAAMRYVEHRLELGWGNQEMPEQVREAMERYNSEDCFSTAKLRDWLEEEREKLVASGVEVPRLPEGSGDPSEKLKEKLDRVAALTELLSAEIPADAAARTEEQAARWLLAQLLSWHRREDKRAWQDGYRYAEMNDEDLLDERVGLTRMSFLERVVSGRQVPTDRYSFEPQRSNVRAGKELYYGDEKFGEVVTIDQAKGVVDIKKTKKTAEVHPSAVYMWGAPLPTDSQAGSLYRIGAWAAENGVDAAGLYRAGRDLLLRRPPRLINGEKLQQLASETAVNTANRIVLALEDSVFAIQGPPGSGKTYTGARMICELVKLGKRIGVAALSHKVIRKLLDDVVAAAQEMSFEGVRCLHRDKEGEESEGVAVARIDNDEALSALTTGKANVVGGTSWLWSPEKAFESVDVLFIDEAGQMSLADVLAVSQAAKKLVLLGDPQQLERPTKGSHPDGAEKSALEHLLDGQKTIPAGMGFLLPETWRLHPKVCEFTSAFFYEGRLESRELLQNRVLEGHAWLNGAGLWIVPVEHAGNRNSSAEEVQAVARIVEGLLKPEVKWFRSAGNPRSLKEEDILIVAPYNAQVADLKTRLPKMRIGTVDKFQGQEAPVVIYSLTTSSPDDAPRGMEFLYSLNRLNVATSRAMTAVILVSSPKLFEPECRTPRQMQLANAFCGYLEMAIACNPSSI
;
A
#
# COMPACT_ATOMS: atom_id res chain seq x y z
N MET A 1 13.47 23.25 21.89
CA MET A 1 14.79 23.08 22.53
C MET A 1 15.20 24.32 23.31
N LYS A 2 15.75 24.15 24.53
CA LYS A 2 16.33 25.21 25.37
C LYS A 2 17.50 24.64 26.20
N ILE A 3 18.40 25.49 26.70
CA ILE A 3 19.43 25.10 27.68
C ILE A 3 19.01 25.60 29.07
N ILE A 4 18.97 24.70 30.04
CA ILE A 4 18.73 25.02 31.46
C ILE A 4 19.99 24.62 32.23
N GLY A 5 20.71 25.60 32.75
CA GLY A 5 22.03 25.37 33.36
C GLY A 5 23.05 24.87 32.34
N ARG A 6 23.50 23.62 32.47
CA ARG A 6 24.41 22.93 31.52
C ARG A 6 23.73 21.80 30.73
N GLN A 7 22.43 21.60 30.90
CA GLN A 7 21.70 20.50 30.28
C GLN A 7 20.73 21.01 29.22
N ILE A 8 20.60 20.24 28.14
CA ILE A 8 19.63 20.51 27.08
C ILE A 8 18.27 20.01 27.55
N ARG A 9 17.24 20.83 27.31
CA ARG A 9 15.83 20.50 27.54
C ARG A 9 15.14 20.34 26.19
N LEU A 10 14.62 19.13 25.95
CA LEU A 10 13.94 18.72 24.71
C LEU A 10 12.43 18.57 24.93
N ALA A 11 11.67 18.90 23.90
CA ALA A 11 10.21 18.76 23.86
C ALA A 11 9.76 17.88 22.67
N GLY A 12 8.49 17.48 22.66
CA GLY A 12 7.90 16.69 21.56
C GLY A 12 8.05 17.34 20.17
N SER A 13 7.98 18.68 20.10
CA SER A 13 8.20 19.42 18.84
C SER A 13 9.62 19.24 18.28
N ASP A 14 10.62 19.04 19.15
CA ASP A 14 12.01 18.87 18.70
C ASP A 14 12.19 17.52 17.96
N LEU A 15 11.43 16.48 18.34
CA LEU A 15 11.38 15.21 17.60
C LEU A 15 10.81 15.40 16.20
N SER A 16 9.69 16.12 16.09
CA SER A 16 9.07 16.41 14.78
C SER A 16 9.98 17.26 13.90
N ASN A 17 10.63 18.28 14.46
CA ASN A 17 11.58 19.12 13.74
C ASN A 17 12.79 18.32 13.24
N HIS A 18 13.30 17.39 14.05
CA HIS A 18 14.44 16.55 13.69
C HIS A 18 14.14 15.60 12.54
N LEU A 19 12.96 14.98 12.55
CA LEU A 19 12.51 14.16 11.44
C LEU A 19 12.30 14.98 10.17
N ALA A 20 11.71 16.17 10.29
CA ALA A 20 11.39 17.02 9.16
C ALA A 20 12.65 17.63 8.50
N CYS A 21 13.66 17.97 9.29
CA CYS A 21 14.91 18.54 8.80
C CYS A 21 16.04 18.46 9.84
N ARG A 22 17.12 17.73 9.54
CA ARG A 22 18.32 17.71 10.40
C ARG A 22 18.96 19.09 10.53
N HIS A 23 18.99 19.87 9.45
CA HIS A 23 19.54 21.22 9.46
C HIS A 23 18.77 22.15 10.42
N LEU A 24 17.44 22.00 10.49
CA LEU A 24 16.61 22.73 11.47
C LEU A 24 17.02 22.40 12.92
N THR A 25 17.34 21.13 13.21
CA THR A 25 17.84 20.74 14.55
C THR A 25 19.14 21.47 14.90
N THR A 26 20.08 21.55 13.95
CA THR A 26 21.34 22.26 14.14
C THR A 26 21.10 23.76 14.37
N LEU A 27 20.25 24.40 13.57
CA LEU A 27 19.91 25.82 13.73
C LEU A 27 19.20 26.11 15.07
N ASP A 28 18.29 25.24 15.49
CA ASP A 28 17.58 25.37 16.76
C ASP A 28 18.51 25.13 17.97
N LEU A 29 19.52 24.26 17.83
CA LEU A 29 20.57 24.06 18.82
C LEU A 29 21.49 25.28 18.94
N GLN A 30 21.91 25.87 17.82
CA GLN A 30 22.68 27.13 17.79
C GLN A 30 21.91 28.28 18.46
N LEU A 31 20.60 28.38 18.17
CA LEU A 31 19.71 29.34 18.83
C LEU A 31 19.64 29.08 20.35
N ALA A 32 19.51 27.83 20.78
CA ALA A 32 19.48 27.46 22.20
C ALA A 32 20.80 27.74 22.93
N ARG A 33 21.94 27.65 22.22
CA ARG A 33 23.29 28.01 22.71
C ARG A 33 23.57 29.52 22.69
N GLY A 34 22.70 30.32 22.07
CA GLY A 34 22.90 31.76 21.90
C GLY A 34 23.93 32.13 20.80
N GLU A 35 24.30 31.17 19.96
CA GLU A 35 25.21 31.35 18.82
C GLU A 35 24.51 32.03 17.62
N ARG A 36 23.17 32.09 17.64
CA ARG A 36 22.32 32.58 16.56
C ARG A 36 21.06 33.25 17.11
N THR A 37 20.50 34.21 16.37
CA THR A 37 19.23 34.89 16.68
C THR A 37 18.08 34.32 15.87
N ALA A 38 16.87 34.28 16.44
CA ALA A 38 15.68 33.81 15.73
C ALA A 38 15.30 34.75 14.57
N PRO A 39 14.77 34.21 13.44
CA PRO A 39 14.42 35.01 12.27
C PRO A 39 13.12 35.78 12.49
N ASP A 40 13.02 36.96 11.88
CA ASP A 40 11.87 37.86 11.99
C ASP A 40 10.77 37.47 10.98
N TRP A 41 10.31 36.22 11.08
CA TRP A 41 9.24 35.68 10.26
C TRP A 41 8.38 34.74 11.11
N ALA A 42 7.12 35.08 11.26
CA ALA A 42 6.07 34.17 11.70
C ALA A 42 5.10 33.99 10.53
N ALA A 43 4.79 32.74 10.19
CA ALA A 43 3.77 32.46 9.19
C ALA A 43 2.45 33.12 9.66
N PRO A 44 1.82 34.01 8.86
CA PRO A 44 0.67 34.83 9.31
C PRO A 44 -0.54 34.03 9.83
N ASP A 45 -0.63 32.76 9.44
CA ASP A 45 -1.67 31.79 9.71
C ASP A 45 -1.52 31.03 11.05
N LEU A 46 -0.31 30.98 11.63
CA LEU A 46 -0.05 30.25 12.89
C LEU A 46 -0.81 30.81 14.09
N VAL A 47 -1.16 32.09 14.07
CA VAL A 47 -1.92 32.73 15.15
C VAL A 47 -3.37 32.26 15.16
N GLN A 48 -4.01 32.19 13.99
CA GLN A 48 -5.39 31.72 13.85
C GLN A 48 -5.52 30.23 14.19
N ILE A 49 -4.56 29.40 13.75
CA ILE A 49 -4.52 27.96 14.06
C ILE A 49 -4.42 27.73 15.58
N ARG A 50 -3.60 28.51 16.29
CA ARG A 50 -3.48 28.40 17.76
C ARG A 50 -4.77 28.77 18.47
N GLU A 51 -5.45 29.84 18.04
CA GLU A 51 -6.71 30.27 18.64
C GLU A 51 -7.81 29.22 18.46
N LEU A 52 -7.93 28.65 17.25
CA LEU A 52 -8.86 27.56 16.97
C LEU A 52 -8.55 26.32 17.81
N GLY A 53 -7.26 25.98 17.96
CA GLY A 53 -6.80 24.86 18.80
C GLY A 53 -7.26 24.99 20.24
N LEU A 54 -7.05 26.17 20.83
CA LEU A 54 -7.48 26.47 22.20
C LEU A 54 -9.01 26.41 22.37
N ARG A 55 -9.77 26.85 21.38
CA ARG A 55 -11.24 26.76 21.40
C ARG A 55 -11.72 25.31 21.37
N HIS A 56 -11.13 24.47 20.52
CA HIS A 56 -11.45 23.04 20.43
C HIS A 56 -11.09 22.32 21.74
N GLU A 57 -9.91 22.58 22.28
CA GLU A 57 -9.49 22.04 23.58
C GLU A 57 -10.48 22.41 24.69
N THR A 58 -10.84 23.70 24.79
CA THR A 58 -11.81 24.18 25.79
C THR A 58 -13.15 23.47 25.65
N ALA A 59 -13.67 23.36 24.41
CA ALA A 59 -14.95 22.72 24.15
C ALA A 59 -14.94 21.21 24.45
N TYR A 60 -13.80 20.54 24.26
CA TYR A 60 -13.61 19.15 24.67
C TYR A 60 -13.62 18.98 26.20
N LEU A 61 -12.96 19.87 26.94
CA LEU A 61 -12.97 19.85 28.42
C LEU A 61 -14.37 20.11 28.98
N ASP A 62 -15.12 21.03 28.38
CA ASP A 62 -16.52 21.29 28.73
C ASP A 62 -17.39 20.04 28.48
N HIS A 63 -17.15 19.35 27.37
CA HIS A 63 -17.82 18.08 27.06
C HIS A 63 -17.53 16.98 28.10
N LEU A 64 -16.27 16.80 28.52
CA LEU A 64 -15.92 15.83 29.57
C LEU A 64 -16.56 16.18 30.91
N THR A 65 -16.61 17.47 31.25
CA THR A 65 -17.30 17.94 32.46
C THR A 65 -18.81 17.65 32.39
N ALA A 66 -19.43 17.85 31.23
CA ALA A 66 -20.84 17.53 31.01
C ALA A 66 -21.15 16.02 31.09
N GLN A 67 -20.17 15.14 30.86
CA GLN A 67 -20.28 13.69 31.12
C GLN A 67 -20.20 13.32 32.61
N GLY A 68 -19.99 14.30 33.50
CA GLY A 68 -19.89 14.10 34.94
C GLY A 68 -18.49 13.72 35.44
N LEU A 69 -17.45 13.84 34.60
CA LEU A 69 -16.08 13.56 34.99
C LEU A 69 -15.46 14.72 35.78
N SER A 70 -14.61 14.41 36.75
CA SER A 70 -13.80 15.41 37.46
C SER A 70 -12.65 15.92 36.58
N VAL A 71 -12.76 17.16 36.10
CA VAL A 71 -11.75 17.82 35.25
C VAL A 71 -11.00 18.91 36.02
N GLU A 72 -9.67 18.80 36.08
CA GLU A 72 -8.77 19.78 36.69
C GLU A 72 -7.83 20.38 35.63
N ASN A 73 -7.83 21.71 35.45
CA ASN A 73 -7.11 22.38 34.36
C ASN A 73 -5.95 23.24 34.88
N LEU A 74 -4.72 22.90 34.49
CA LEU A 74 -3.49 23.57 34.90
C LEU A 74 -3.00 24.66 33.93
N SER A 75 -3.85 25.10 32.98
CA SER A 75 -3.53 26.19 32.03
C SER A 75 -3.24 27.55 32.69
N ASN A 76 -3.72 27.75 33.92
CA ASN A 76 -3.49 28.95 34.72
C ASN A 76 -2.04 29.10 35.23
N ILE A 77 -1.26 28.02 35.23
CA ILE A 77 0.17 28.05 35.58
C ILE A 77 0.98 28.35 34.31
N ASP A 78 1.82 29.39 34.36
CA ASP A 78 2.69 29.77 33.25
C ASP A 78 3.58 28.60 32.82
N HIS A 79 3.60 28.29 31.52
CA HIS A 79 4.45 27.26 30.90
C HIS A 79 5.95 27.38 31.23
N LYS A 80 6.42 28.56 31.68
CA LYS A 80 7.80 28.75 32.17
C LYS A 80 8.05 28.13 33.56
N GLN A 81 7.00 27.84 34.33
CA GLN A 81 7.07 27.24 35.67
C GLN A 81 7.02 25.71 35.59
N GLU A 82 7.94 25.09 34.83
CA GLU A 82 7.95 23.63 34.56
C GLU A 82 7.91 22.78 35.85
N GLU A 83 8.76 23.10 36.83
CA GLU A 83 8.83 22.33 38.10
C GLU A 83 7.50 22.34 38.86
N ARG A 84 6.86 23.50 38.94
CA ARG A 84 5.56 23.65 39.61
C ARG A 84 4.47 22.84 38.89
N LEU A 85 4.44 22.91 37.56
CA LEU A 85 3.48 22.16 36.74
C LEU A 85 3.59 20.65 36.98
N VAL A 86 4.83 20.11 37.01
CA VAL A 86 5.07 18.68 37.22
C VAL A 86 4.62 18.24 38.62
N VAL A 87 4.92 19.04 39.65
CA VAL A 87 4.51 18.74 41.04
C VAL A 87 2.98 18.70 41.18
N GLU A 88 2.28 19.71 40.64
CA GLU A 88 0.81 19.78 40.71
C GLU A 88 0.15 18.65 39.91
N THR A 89 0.72 18.31 38.74
CA THR A 89 0.24 17.18 37.91
C THR A 89 0.33 15.87 38.69
N LEU A 90 1.48 15.60 39.34
CA LEU A 90 1.65 14.39 40.16
C LEU A 90 0.69 14.36 41.36
N ALA A 91 0.46 15.49 42.02
CA ALA A 91 -0.48 15.57 43.15
C ALA A 91 -1.93 15.29 42.74
N LEU A 92 -2.33 15.66 41.51
CA LEU A 92 -3.62 15.30 40.94
C LEU A 92 -3.71 13.82 40.60
N MET A 93 -2.64 13.25 40.01
CA MET A 93 -2.58 11.84 39.68
C MET A 93 -2.63 10.94 40.93
N ASP A 94 -1.94 11.34 42.02
CA ASP A 94 -1.94 10.62 43.30
C ASP A 94 -3.33 10.64 43.97
N ARG A 95 -4.14 11.68 43.73
CA ARG A 95 -5.55 11.74 44.16
C ARG A 95 -6.50 10.93 43.29
N GLY A 96 -6.04 10.46 42.13
CA GLY A 96 -6.87 9.73 41.17
C GLY A 96 -7.85 10.63 40.43
N THR A 97 -7.53 11.91 40.19
CA THR A 97 -8.36 12.81 39.36
C THR A 97 -8.63 12.17 38.01
N GLU A 98 -9.87 12.18 37.54
CA GLU A 98 -10.27 11.47 36.32
C GLU A 98 -9.70 12.10 35.04
N VAL A 99 -9.66 13.43 34.98
CA VAL A 99 -9.14 14.19 33.84
C VAL A 99 -8.25 15.34 34.34
N ILE A 100 -7.00 15.37 33.88
CA ILE A 100 -6.05 16.45 34.16
C ILE A 100 -5.70 17.12 32.84
N ALA A 101 -6.12 18.37 32.65
CA ALA A 101 -5.87 19.15 31.45
C ALA A 101 -4.60 20.01 31.59
N GLN A 102 -3.83 20.12 30.50
CA GLN A 102 -2.60 20.91 30.42
C GLN A 102 -1.55 20.56 31.49
N GLY A 103 -1.56 19.31 31.95
CA GLY A 103 -0.60 18.76 32.90
C GLY A 103 0.79 18.59 32.29
N ALA A 104 1.83 18.53 33.14
CA ALA A 104 3.22 18.39 32.70
C ALA A 104 3.85 17.08 33.16
N LEU A 105 4.60 16.47 32.25
CA LEU A 105 5.40 15.27 32.47
C LEU A 105 6.87 15.59 32.20
N SER A 106 7.78 15.04 32.99
CA SER A 106 9.22 15.21 32.76
C SER A 106 10.02 14.01 33.21
N ASP A 107 11.06 13.68 32.43
CA ASP A 107 12.07 12.67 32.77
C ASP A 107 13.43 13.06 32.16
N GLY A 108 14.43 13.30 33.02
CA GLY A 108 15.75 13.76 32.60
C GLY A 108 15.70 15.01 31.71
N GLU A 109 16.20 14.88 30.48
CA GLU A 109 16.28 15.95 29.48
C GLU A 109 14.93 16.25 28.80
N TRP A 110 13.89 15.45 29.06
CA TRP A 110 12.62 15.50 28.35
C TRP A 110 11.53 16.18 29.16
N PHE A 111 10.75 17.01 28.47
CA PHE A 111 9.55 17.65 28.98
C PHE A 111 8.38 17.47 28.02
N GLY A 112 7.19 17.21 28.56
CA GLY A 112 5.97 17.06 27.81
C GLY A 112 4.80 17.72 28.50
N ARG A 113 3.89 18.29 27.71
CA ARG A 113 2.63 18.88 28.19
C ARG A 113 1.50 18.33 27.33
N PRO A 114 0.96 17.14 27.64
CA PRO A 114 -0.25 16.64 26.97
C PRO A 114 -1.42 17.59 27.20
N ASP A 115 -2.33 17.67 26.23
CA ASP A 115 -3.55 18.46 26.41
C ASP A 115 -4.42 17.86 27.53
N VAL A 116 -4.51 16.52 27.57
CA VAL A 116 -5.29 15.77 28.56
C VAL A 116 -4.56 14.50 29.02
N LEU A 117 -4.56 14.27 30.33
CA LEU A 117 -4.27 12.97 30.97
C LEU A 117 -5.58 12.39 31.49
N ARG A 118 -5.94 11.19 31.04
CA ARG A 118 -7.21 10.53 31.40
C ARG A 118 -6.96 9.29 32.24
N ARG A 119 -7.65 9.17 33.37
CA ARG A 119 -7.62 7.97 34.22
C ARG A 119 -8.33 6.80 33.52
N VAL A 120 -7.75 5.62 33.62
CA VAL A 120 -8.36 4.36 33.21
C VAL A 120 -8.31 3.36 34.37
N GLU A 121 -9.35 2.55 34.51
CA GLU A 121 -9.51 1.54 35.57
C GLU A 121 -8.66 0.28 35.33
N LYS A 122 -7.45 0.47 34.82
CA LYS A 122 -6.43 -0.58 34.65
C LYS A 122 -5.29 -0.30 35.64
N PRO A 123 -4.95 -1.24 36.54
CA PRO A 123 -3.89 -1.02 37.51
C PRO A 123 -2.52 -0.72 36.87
N SER A 124 -1.78 0.21 37.47
CA SER A 124 -0.36 0.44 37.21
C SER A 124 0.51 -0.15 38.32
N LYS A 125 1.84 -0.02 38.23
CA LYS A 125 2.71 -0.39 39.35
C LYS A 125 2.59 0.57 40.54
N ARG A 126 2.17 1.82 40.29
CA ARG A 126 2.08 2.87 41.31
C ARG A 126 0.68 3.00 41.92
N TRP A 127 -0.37 2.83 41.13
CA TRP A 127 -1.76 3.02 41.54
C TRP A 127 -2.66 1.85 41.12
N THR A 128 -3.83 1.72 41.75
CA THR A 128 -4.86 0.74 41.34
C THR A 128 -5.56 1.12 40.03
N TRP A 129 -5.26 2.30 39.51
CA TRP A 129 -5.60 2.80 38.17
C TRP A 129 -4.31 3.15 37.39
N SER A 130 -4.46 3.62 36.16
CA SER A 130 -3.39 4.19 35.34
C SER A 130 -3.92 5.39 34.56
N TYR A 131 -3.01 6.10 33.89
CA TYR A 131 -3.37 7.20 32.99
C TYR A 131 -2.98 6.88 31.56
N GLU A 132 -3.74 7.45 30.62
CA GLU A 132 -3.44 7.51 29.20
C GLU A 132 -3.39 8.96 28.74
N VAL A 133 -2.65 9.22 27.66
CA VAL A 133 -2.44 10.57 27.11
C VAL A 133 -3.42 10.83 25.96
N ALA A 134 -3.97 12.03 25.91
CA ALA A 134 -4.83 12.49 24.84
C ALA A 134 -4.43 13.92 24.41
N ASP A 135 -4.33 14.13 23.11
CA ASP A 135 -4.16 15.46 22.53
C ASP A 135 -5.36 15.82 21.67
N THR A 136 -5.80 17.07 21.78
CA THR A 136 -6.81 17.65 20.89
C THR A 136 -6.12 18.19 19.65
N LYS A 137 -6.63 17.82 18.46
CA LYS A 137 -6.05 18.25 17.19
C LYS A 137 -7.17 18.77 16.30
N LEU A 138 -6.90 19.84 15.55
CA LEU A 138 -7.88 20.45 14.64
C LEU A 138 -8.08 19.62 13.36
N ALA A 139 -7.08 18.84 12.97
CA ALA A 139 -7.19 17.95 11.83
C ALA A 139 -8.05 16.74 12.21
N ARG A 140 -9.00 16.39 11.34
CA ARG A 140 -9.77 15.14 11.43
C ARG A 140 -8.92 13.90 11.20
N GLU A 141 -7.84 14.04 10.45
CA GLU A 141 -6.85 12.97 10.27
C GLU A 141 -5.67 13.13 11.22
N THR A 142 -5.33 12.04 11.89
CA THR A 142 -4.17 11.99 12.76
C THR A 142 -2.86 11.97 11.96
N LYS A 143 -2.00 12.98 12.16
CA LYS A 143 -0.65 13.08 11.55
C LYS A 143 0.39 12.27 12.34
N ALA A 144 1.42 11.75 11.65
CA ALA A 144 2.52 11.02 12.30
C ALA A 144 3.22 11.82 13.41
N THR A 145 3.34 13.14 13.23
CA THR A 145 3.94 14.04 14.24
C THR A 145 3.17 14.06 15.55
N ALA A 146 1.83 13.98 15.50
CA ALA A 146 0.99 13.90 16.70
C ALA A 146 1.20 12.56 17.43
N ILE A 147 1.23 11.44 16.69
CA ILE A 147 1.51 10.11 17.28
C ILE A 147 2.91 10.07 17.91
N LEU A 148 3.92 10.65 17.25
CA LEU A 148 5.29 10.71 17.77
C LEU A 148 5.37 11.52 19.07
N GLN A 149 4.67 12.65 19.14
CA GLN A 149 4.55 13.47 20.35
C GLN A 149 3.84 12.73 21.48
N LEU A 150 2.70 12.10 21.20
CA LEU A 150 1.96 11.30 22.18
C LEU A 150 2.73 10.04 22.61
N SER A 151 3.57 9.47 21.74
CA SER A 151 4.47 8.36 22.08
C SER A 151 5.53 8.81 23.10
N LEU A 152 6.09 10.02 22.95
CA LEU A 152 6.94 10.62 23.97
C LEU A 152 6.19 10.76 25.30
N TYR A 153 4.98 11.31 25.29
CA TYR A 153 4.21 11.50 26.52
C TYR A 153 3.86 10.18 27.19
N SER A 154 3.51 9.16 26.41
CA SER A 154 3.26 7.80 26.91
C SER A 154 4.50 7.19 27.56
N ASP A 155 5.69 7.44 27.00
CA ASP A 155 6.97 6.98 27.56
C ASP A 155 7.34 7.73 28.85
N LEU A 156 7.11 9.04 28.92
CA LEU A 156 7.26 9.82 30.16
C LEU A 156 6.30 9.33 31.25
N LEU A 157 5.05 9.08 30.87
CA LEU A 157 4.02 8.58 31.78
C LEU A 157 4.35 7.17 32.31
N LYS A 158 4.92 6.31 31.47
CA LYS A 158 5.43 5.00 31.87
C LYS A 158 6.46 5.11 33.00
N GLN A 159 7.37 6.10 32.96
CA GLN A 159 8.35 6.29 34.03
C GLN A 159 7.69 6.65 35.36
N ILE A 160 6.59 7.40 35.33
CA ILE A 160 5.87 7.84 36.52
C ILE A 160 5.03 6.71 37.13
N GLN A 161 4.28 5.97 36.30
CA GLN A 161 3.30 4.97 36.76
C GLN A 161 3.84 3.52 36.76
N GLY A 162 5.01 3.30 36.14
CA GLY A 162 5.72 2.01 36.06
C GLY A 162 5.15 1.00 35.06
N THR A 163 4.08 1.34 34.34
CA THR A 163 3.43 0.54 33.31
C THR A 163 3.21 1.39 32.05
N LEU A 164 3.52 0.85 30.87
CA LEU A 164 3.28 1.53 29.60
C LEU A 164 1.76 1.67 29.38
N PRO A 165 1.25 2.86 29.00
CA PRO A 165 -0.13 3.02 28.57
C PRO A 165 -0.45 2.03 27.43
N GLU A 166 -1.66 1.49 27.42
CA GLU A 166 -2.07 0.58 26.34
C GLU A 166 -2.35 1.38 25.07
N PHE A 167 -2.97 2.55 25.24
CA PHE A 167 -3.34 3.43 24.14
C PHE A 167 -2.91 4.88 24.36
N LEU A 168 -2.80 5.59 23.24
CA LEU A 168 -2.78 7.04 23.16
C LEU A 168 -3.97 7.50 22.33
N TRP A 169 -4.45 8.72 22.58
CA TRP A 169 -5.67 9.24 21.99
C TRP A 169 -5.42 10.53 21.22
N VAL A 170 -6.03 10.65 20.05
CA VAL A 170 -6.13 11.91 19.32
C VAL A 170 -7.60 12.28 19.23
N VAL A 171 -7.93 13.49 19.65
CA VAL A 171 -9.31 13.98 19.71
C VAL A 171 -9.52 15.02 18.61
N PRO A 172 -9.99 14.61 17.42
CA PRO A 172 -10.35 15.53 16.36
C PRO A 172 -11.65 16.29 16.68
N PRO A 173 -11.96 17.35 15.92
CA PRO A 173 -13.28 17.98 15.91
C PRO A 173 -14.31 17.05 15.26
N SER A 174 -14.92 16.21 16.09
CA SER A 174 -15.97 15.25 15.72
C SER A 174 -17.23 15.46 16.57
N GLU A 175 -18.37 15.00 16.05
CA GLU A 175 -19.62 15.02 16.82
C GLU A 175 -19.46 14.14 18.07
N GLY A 176 -19.69 14.72 19.25
CA GLY A 176 -19.47 14.05 20.53
C GLY A 176 -17.99 13.85 20.92
N TYR A 177 -17.03 14.47 20.22
CA TYR A 177 -15.60 14.38 20.51
C TYR A 177 -15.09 12.93 20.64
N ALA A 178 -15.58 12.05 19.76
CA ALA A 178 -15.08 10.68 19.66
C ALA A 178 -13.59 10.72 19.30
N GLY A 179 -12.74 10.28 20.23
CA GLY A 179 -11.30 10.23 20.04
C GLY A 179 -10.86 8.99 19.27
N GLU A 180 -9.91 9.16 18.36
CA GLU A 180 -9.18 8.08 17.72
C GLU A 180 -8.22 7.43 18.73
N LYS A 181 -8.19 6.11 18.74
CA LYS A 181 -7.45 5.31 19.71
C LYS A 181 -6.34 4.53 19.02
N PHE A 182 -5.10 4.71 19.48
CA PHE A 182 -3.92 4.12 18.87
C PHE A 182 -3.14 3.27 19.88
N PRO A 183 -2.83 1.99 19.58
CA PRO A 183 -2.04 1.16 20.49
C PRO A 183 -0.59 1.63 20.54
N VAL A 184 -0.08 1.94 21.73
CA VAL A 184 1.26 2.55 21.89
C VAL A 184 2.37 1.66 21.30
N LEU A 185 2.25 0.35 21.46
CA LEU A 185 3.24 -0.62 20.99
C LEU A 185 3.45 -0.63 19.47
N GLU A 186 2.47 -0.15 18.70
CA GLU A 186 2.58 -0.10 17.24
C GLU A 186 3.46 1.05 16.72
N TYR A 187 3.90 1.93 17.61
CA TYR A 187 4.74 3.09 17.29
C TYR A 187 6.03 3.14 18.11
N ALA A 188 6.09 2.37 19.19
CA ALA A 188 7.07 2.53 20.26
C ALA A 188 8.53 2.31 19.82
N ALA A 189 8.82 1.33 18.96
CA ALA A 189 10.19 1.06 18.49
C ALA A 189 10.67 2.13 17.50
N TYR A 190 9.81 2.58 16.58
CA TYR A 190 10.14 3.71 15.71
C TYR A 190 10.38 4.99 16.53
N TYR A 191 9.48 5.31 17.47
CA TYR A 191 9.65 6.45 18.39
C TYR A 191 10.99 6.38 19.14
N ARG A 192 11.33 5.24 19.75
CA ARG A 192 12.60 5.07 20.46
C ARG A 192 13.81 5.26 19.55
N HIS A 193 13.73 4.77 18.32
CA HIS A 193 14.79 4.94 17.32
C HIS A 193 14.99 6.43 16.96
N VAL A 194 13.91 7.17 16.68
CA VAL A 194 13.95 8.61 16.40
C VAL A 194 14.48 9.39 17.61
N ARG A 195 14.02 9.06 18.81
CA ARG A 195 14.50 9.66 20.06
C ARG A 195 16.00 9.48 20.25
N LYS A 196 16.52 8.26 20.03
CA LYS A 196 17.96 7.96 20.13
C LYS A 196 18.78 8.77 19.11
N ARG A 197 18.26 8.96 17.90
CA ARG A 197 18.91 9.76 16.84
C ARG A 197 18.96 11.24 17.18
N LEU A 198 17.86 11.81 17.68
CA LEU A 198 17.84 13.19 18.14
C LEU A 198 18.83 13.41 19.29
N LEU A 199 18.84 12.54 20.30
CA LEU A 199 19.80 12.61 21.41
C LEU A 199 21.25 12.58 20.92
N LYS A 200 21.57 11.74 19.93
CA LYS A 200 22.89 11.72 19.29
C LYS A 200 23.20 13.04 18.57
N ALA A 201 22.22 13.64 17.89
CA ALA A 201 22.39 14.86 17.12
C ALA A 201 22.53 16.14 17.97
N VAL A 202 22.10 16.12 19.24
CA VAL A 202 22.22 17.26 20.17
C VAL A 202 23.29 17.05 21.25
N GLY A 203 23.84 15.83 21.37
CA GLY A 203 24.87 15.49 22.34
C GLY A 203 26.23 16.14 22.04
N ASP A 204 27.20 15.90 22.93
CA ASP A 204 28.54 16.52 22.84
C ASP A 204 29.33 16.11 21.59
N ASP A 205 29.04 14.94 21.01
CA ASP A 205 29.64 14.42 19.76
C ASP A 205 28.84 14.82 18.49
N ALA A 206 28.00 15.85 18.54
CA ALA A 206 27.22 16.27 17.38
C ALA A 206 28.12 16.76 16.22
N ASP A 207 27.97 16.16 15.04
CA ASP A 207 28.57 16.67 13.79
C ASP A 207 28.06 18.10 13.54
N GLY A 208 28.96 19.08 13.65
CA GLY A 208 28.59 20.50 13.70
C GLY A 208 28.16 21.12 12.38
N GLU A 209 28.42 20.48 11.23
CA GLU A 209 28.11 21.03 9.91
C GLU A 209 26.96 20.29 9.21
N THR A 210 25.90 21.03 8.91
CA THR A 210 24.78 20.59 8.09
C THR A 210 24.51 21.61 6.98
N TYR A 211 24.01 21.14 5.85
CA TYR A 211 23.67 21.97 4.69
C TYR A 211 22.14 22.09 4.50
N PRO A 212 21.61 23.25 4.09
CA PRO A 212 20.17 23.49 3.92
C PRO A 212 19.60 22.83 2.64
N GLU A 213 19.69 21.50 2.56
CA GLU A 213 18.99 20.70 1.55
C GLU A 213 17.48 21.03 1.54
N PRO A 214 16.86 21.24 0.37
CA PRO A 214 15.42 21.50 0.31
C PRO A 214 14.64 20.25 0.74
N VAL A 215 13.69 20.46 1.63
CA VAL A 215 12.76 19.45 2.14
C VAL A 215 11.34 20.03 2.13
N GLU A 216 10.30 19.21 2.17
CA GLU A 216 8.91 19.71 2.15
C GLU A 216 8.59 20.66 3.31
N HIS A 217 9.21 20.42 4.48
CA HIS A 217 9.04 21.28 5.66
C HIS A 217 9.48 22.74 5.42
N CYS A 218 10.29 23.01 4.38
CA CYS A 218 10.67 24.37 4.00
C CYS A 218 9.48 25.31 3.80
N ASN A 219 8.29 24.80 3.41
CA ASN A 219 7.11 25.63 3.18
C ASN A 219 6.57 26.33 4.44
N VAL A 220 6.87 25.80 5.63
CA VAL A 220 6.40 26.34 6.92
C VAL A 220 7.55 26.63 7.89
N CYS A 221 8.77 26.31 7.50
CA CYS A 221 9.95 26.47 8.34
C CYS A 221 10.34 27.94 8.50
N ARG A 222 10.57 28.36 9.76
CA ARG A 222 10.98 29.73 10.08
C ARG A 222 12.31 30.18 9.47
N TRP A 223 13.18 29.22 9.15
CA TRP A 223 14.52 29.47 8.59
C TRP A 223 14.54 29.43 7.06
N PHE A 224 13.41 29.22 6.38
CA PHE A 224 13.37 28.98 4.93
C PHE A 224 14.07 30.07 4.11
N ARG A 225 13.85 31.35 4.42
CA ARG A 225 14.43 32.47 3.67
C ARG A 225 15.96 32.46 3.70
N GLU A 226 16.55 32.21 4.87
CA GLU A 226 18.00 32.11 5.03
C GLU A 226 18.56 30.88 4.30
N CYS A 227 17.89 29.74 4.44
CA CYS A 227 18.25 28.50 3.74
C CYS A 227 18.21 28.68 2.22
N ASP A 228 17.16 29.33 1.68
CA ASP A 228 17.01 29.59 0.25
C ASP A 228 18.05 30.58 -0.26
N GLN A 229 18.31 31.64 0.50
CA GLN A 229 19.34 32.62 0.19
C GLN A 229 20.73 31.96 0.12
N ARG A 230 21.06 31.05 1.06
CA ARG A 230 22.31 30.30 1.03
C ARG A 230 22.40 29.42 -0.22
N ARG A 231 21.37 28.62 -0.53
CA ARG A 231 21.36 27.78 -1.74
C ARG A 231 21.54 28.58 -3.03
N ARG A 232 20.93 29.77 -3.11
CA ARG A 232 21.07 30.68 -4.26
C ARG A 232 22.47 31.29 -4.34
N ALA A 233 23.06 31.67 -3.20
CA ALA A 233 24.44 32.16 -3.15
C ALA A 233 25.46 31.09 -3.56
N ASP A 234 25.19 29.84 -3.18
CA ASP A 234 26.05 28.70 -3.49
C ASP A 234 25.83 28.14 -4.92
N ASP A 235 24.94 28.76 -5.73
CA ASP A 235 24.51 28.28 -7.06
C ASP A 235 24.12 26.79 -7.07
N HIS A 236 23.46 26.36 -6.01
CA HIS A 236 23.32 24.95 -5.68
C HIS A 236 22.46 24.19 -6.69
N LEU A 237 22.85 22.94 -6.99
CA LEU A 237 22.18 22.09 -7.97
C LEU A 237 20.69 21.87 -7.70
N SER A 238 20.22 22.00 -6.46
CA SER A 238 18.80 21.84 -6.14
C SER A 238 17.86 22.83 -6.84
N LEU A 239 18.39 23.90 -7.43
CA LEU A 239 17.63 24.88 -8.19
C LEU A 239 17.34 24.43 -9.65
N VAL A 240 17.95 23.34 -10.11
CA VAL A 240 17.69 22.75 -11.43
C VAL A 240 16.34 22.02 -11.41
N ALA A 241 15.45 22.36 -12.34
CA ALA A 241 14.11 21.78 -12.37
C ALA A 241 14.15 20.26 -12.57
N GLY A 242 13.45 19.53 -11.70
CA GLY A 242 13.31 18.08 -11.79
C GLY A 242 14.56 17.25 -11.45
N ILE A 243 15.65 17.90 -11.00
CA ILE A 243 16.85 17.17 -10.54
C ILE A 243 16.58 16.40 -9.25
N ARG A 244 17.06 15.17 -9.18
CA ARG A 244 16.96 14.33 -7.98
C ARG A 244 18.24 14.42 -7.15
N ARG A 245 18.15 14.21 -5.84
CA ARG A 245 19.31 14.17 -4.92
C ARG A 245 20.43 13.25 -5.44
N GLN A 246 20.09 12.04 -5.85
CA GLN A 246 21.05 11.09 -6.42
C GLN A 246 21.80 11.63 -7.65
N GLN A 247 21.14 12.43 -8.49
CA GLN A 247 21.79 13.05 -9.65
C GLN A 247 22.76 14.15 -9.19
N ARG A 248 22.39 14.91 -8.15
CA ARG A 248 23.26 15.94 -7.54
C ARG A 248 24.53 15.32 -6.97
N ASP A 249 24.39 14.29 -6.13
CA ASP A 249 25.53 13.57 -5.55
C ASP A 249 26.50 13.05 -6.63
N GLN A 250 25.95 12.59 -7.76
CA GLN A 250 26.74 12.09 -8.89
C GLN A 250 27.38 13.21 -9.71
N PHE A 251 26.74 14.37 -9.86
CA PHE A 251 27.33 15.55 -10.51
C PHE A 251 28.41 16.20 -9.64
N GLU A 252 28.23 16.24 -8.32
CA GLU A 252 29.26 16.63 -7.35
C GLU A 252 30.48 15.71 -7.45
N ALA A 253 30.28 14.39 -7.57
CA ALA A 253 31.36 13.44 -7.83
C ALA A 253 32.05 13.62 -9.20
N TRP A 254 31.47 14.41 -10.10
CA TRP A 254 32.04 14.82 -11.39
C TRP A 254 32.52 16.28 -11.38
N ASP A 255 32.74 16.86 -10.20
CA ASP A 255 33.19 18.24 -10.00
C ASP A 255 32.25 19.31 -10.60
N ALA A 256 30.95 19.02 -10.64
CA ALA A 256 29.90 19.88 -11.16
C ALA A 256 28.90 20.28 -10.06
N GLU A 257 29.38 20.78 -8.91
CA GLU A 257 28.54 21.12 -7.74
C GLU A 257 27.65 22.37 -7.87
N THR A 258 27.77 23.14 -8.97
CA THR A 258 26.99 24.37 -9.21
C THR A 258 26.17 24.28 -10.51
N MET A 259 25.06 25.00 -10.63
CA MET A 259 24.26 25.04 -11.87
C MET A 259 25.09 25.46 -13.09
N GLU A 260 26.01 26.43 -12.94
CA GLU A 260 26.88 26.90 -14.03
C GLU A 260 27.85 25.82 -14.49
N LYS A 261 28.56 25.16 -13.56
CA LYS A 261 29.44 24.02 -13.90
C LYS A 261 28.66 22.88 -14.56
N LEU A 262 27.48 22.53 -14.03
CA LEU A 262 26.61 21.53 -14.64
C LEU A 262 26.22 21.94 -16.07
N ALA A 263 25.78 23.18 -16.29
CA ALA A 263 25.42 23.70 -17.61
C ALA A 263 26.59 23.69 -18.62
N MET A 264 27.84 23.66 -18.17
CA MET A 264 29.05 23.59 -19.01
C MET A 264 29.60 22.17 -19.19
N LEU A 265 29.07 21.16 -18.49
CA LEU A 265 29.53 19.78 -18.64
C LEU A 265 29.43 19.34 -20.12
N PRO A 266 30.47 18.72 -20.69
CA PRO A 266 30.46 18.34 -22.10
C PRO A 266 29.48 17.17 -22.35
N ILE A 267 28.70 17.29 -23.41
CA ILE A 267 27.87 16.21 -23.95
C ILE A 267 28.48 15.68 -25.27
N PRO A 268 28.42 14.36 -25.54
CA PRO A 268 27.88 13.32 -24.66
C PRO A 268 28.76 13.11 -23.42
N LEU A 269 28.15 12.72 -22.30
CA LEU A 269 28.90 12.58 -21.04
C LEU A 269 30.07 11.58 -21.21
N LYS A 270 31.27 11.93 -20.72
CA LYS A 270 32.46 11.07 -20.87
C LYS A 270 32.33 9.80 -20.03
N GLU A 271 31.79 9.93 -18.83
CA GLU A 271 31.63 8.84 -17.87
C GLU A 271 30.19 8.34 -17.83
N ARG A 272 30.01 7.05 -17.54
CA ARG A 272 28.70 6.46 -17.30
C ARG A 272 28.29 6.74 -15.85
N PRO A 273 27.10 7.28 -15.57
CA PRO A 273 26.65 7.49 -14.19
C PRO A 273 26.57 6.14 -13.46
N LYS A 274 26.90 6.13 -12.16
CA LYS A 274 26.81 4.92 -11.31
C LYS A 274 25.38 4.38 -11.26
N HIS A 275 24.40 5.27 -11.33
CA HIS A 275 22.97 4.94 -11.28
C HIS A 275 22.18 5.75 -12.33
N GLY A 276 21.19 5.13 -12.97
CA GLY A 276 20.36 5.77 -14.00
C GLY A 276 20.93 5.65 -15.43
N SER A 277 20.22 6.24 -16.40
CA SER A 277 20.67 6.28 -17.80
C SER A 277 21.52 7.52 -18.07
N LYS A 278 22.48 7.41 -19.00
CA LYS A 278 23.28 8.55 -19.47
C LYS A 278 22.40 9.69 -20.00
N SER A 279 21.36 9.33 -20.76
CA SER A 279 20.36 10.27 -21.30
C SER A 279 19.63 11.07 -20.22
N GLY A 280 19.35 10.47 -19.06
CA GLY A 280 18.69 11.17 -17.96
C GLY A 280 19.56 12.26 -17.32
N TYR A 281 20.88 12.05 -17.24
CA TYR A 281 21.83 13.05 -16.76
C TYR A 281 22.07 14.12 -17.81
N GLU A 282 22.17 13.75 -19.08
CA GLU A 282 22.25 14.70 -20.21
C GLU A 282 21.01 15.61 -20.24
N HIS A 283 19.82 15.07 -19.98
CA HIS A 283 18.60 15.86 -19.89
C HIS A 283 18.63 16.89 -18.75
N VAL A 284 19.12 16.51 -17.56
CA VAL A 284 19.27 17.43 -16.42
C VAL A 284 20.34 18.48 -16.68
N ARG A 285 21.45 18.10 -17.32
CA ARG A 285 22.49 19.05 -17.76
C ARG A 285 21.91 20.09 -18.72
N GLU A 286 21.16 19.66 -19.72
CA GLU A 286 20.52 20.58 -20.66
C GLU A 286 19.47 21.46 -19.99
N GLN A 287 18.73 20.94 -19.00
CA GLN A 287 17.83 21.73 -18.17
C GLN A 287 18.58 22.83 -17.41
N ALA A 288 19.73 22.51 -16.82
CA ALA A 288 20.60 23.50 -16.17
C ALA A 288 21.10 24.56 -17.17
N ARG A 289 21.52 24.15 -18.38
CA ARG A 289 21.91 25.10 -19.45
C ARG A 289 20.79 26.09 -19.74
N MET A 290 19.57 25.60 -19.97
CA MET A 290 18.43 26.44 -20.29
C MET A 290 18.12 27.44 -19.16
N GLN A 291 18.17 27.01 -17.90
CA GLN A 291 17.96 27.88 -16.75
C GLN A 291 19.07 28.92 -16.57
N VAL A 292 20.34 28.54 -16.74
CA VAL A 292 21.50 29.45 -16.64
C VAL A 292 21.48 30.49 -17.75
N GLU A 293 21.15 30.11 -18.99
CA GLU A 293 20.99 31.06 -20.09
C GLU A 293 19.87 32.06 -19.84
N GLY A 294 18.67 31.58 -19.43
CA GLY A 294 17.55 32.46 -19.11
C GLY A 294 17.85 33.41 -17.94
N ARG A 295 18.57 32.92 -16.91
CA ARG A 295 19.05 33.72 -15.78
C ARG A 295 20.04 34.81 -16.23
N THR A 296 21.01 34.44 -17.07
CA THR A 296 22.08 35.34 -17.55
C THR A 296 21.51 36.46 -18.42
N GLU A 297 20.58 36.13 -19.32
CA GLU A 297 19.94 37.10 -20.21
C GLU A 297 18.75 37.83 -19.57
N LYS A 298 18.34 37.43 -18.35
CA LYS A 298 17.15 37.94 -17.66
C LYS A 298 15.88 37.83 -18.51
N LYS A 299 15.77 36.75 -19.29
CA LYS A 299 14.66 36.48 -20.21
C LYS A 299 14.22 35.04 -20.10
N LEU A 300 12.91 34.81 -20.12
CA LEU A 300 12.34 33.46 -20.22
C LEU A 300 12.65 32.87 -21.60
N LYS A 301 13.20 31.65 -21.60
CA LYS A 301 13.54 30.88 -22.80
C LYS A 301 12.90 29.50 -22.76
N HIS A 302 12.56 28.99 -23.94
CA HIS A 302 12.17 27.60 -24.12
C HIS A 302 12.72 27.07 -25.45
N GLU A 303 12.85 25.75 -25.54
CA GLU A 303 13.20 25.03 -26.76
C GLU A 303 12.33 23.79 -26.91
N LEU A 304 12.08 23.39 -28.15
CA LEU A 304 11.28 22.21 -28.49
C LEU A 304 12.17 20.97 -28.56
N LEU A 305 11.70 19.85 -28.02
CA LEU A 305 12.47 18.61 -27.94
C LEU A 305 12.31 17.77 -29.22
N SER A 306 13.42 17.23 -29.73
CA SER A 306 13.50 16.37 -30.92
C SER A 306 14.49 15.21 -30.66
N PRO A 307 14.24 13.98 -31.14
CA PRO A 307 13.13 13.56 -32.01
C PRO A 307 11.78 13.50 -31.30
N VAL A 308 10.70 13.67 -32.07
CA VAL A 308 9.32 13.48 -31.61
C VAL A 308 8.99 12.00 -31.69
N ALA A 309 8.59 11.41 -30.56
CA ALA A 309 8.13 10.03 -30.49
C ALA A 309 6.59 10.01 -30.47
N GLU A 310 5.99 9.08 -31.23
CA GLU A 310 4.55 8.88 -31.24
C GLU A 310 3.99 8.66 -29.82
N GLY A 311 2.85 9.28 -29.51
CA GLY A 311 2.25 9.23 -28.17
C GLY A 311 3.00 9.99 -27.06
N ARG A 312 4.07 10.74 -27.36
CA ARG A 312 4.80 11.58 -26.39
C ARG A 312 4.78 13.07 -26.77
N GLY A 313 4.93 13.94 -25.78
CA GLY A 313 4.99 15.40 -25.99
C GLY A 313 3.79 15.91 -26.79
N PHE A 314 4.07 16.63 -27.88
CA PHE A 314 3.05 17.22 -28.75
C PHE A 314 2.17 16.20 -29.49
N CYS A 315 2.59 14.94 -29.64
CA CYS A 315 1.75 13.89 -30.24
C CYS A 315 0.54 13.49 -29.37
N ARG A 316 0.54 13.92 -28.10
CA ARG A 316 -0.57 13.68 -27.15
C ARG A 316 -1.73 14.66 -27.31
N LEU A 317 -1.53 15.72 -28.09
CA LEU A 317 -2.57 16.72 -28.31
C LEU A 317 -3.54 16.21 -29.39
N PRO A 318 -4.84 16.05 -29.09
CA PRO A 318 -5.84 15.77 -30.10
C PRO A 318 -6.20 17.03 -30.89
N GLU A 319 -6.95 16.88 -31.98
CA GLU A 319 -7.42 18.04 -32.76
C GLU A 319 -8.38 18.89 -31.91
N PRO A 320 -8.10 20.21 -31.72
CA PRO A 320 -8.97 21.09 -30.97
C PRO A 320 -10.40 21.16 -31.52
N THR A 321 -11.40 21.18 -30.63
CA THR A 321 -12.79 21.44 -31.00
C THR A 321 -13.36 22.65 -30.26
N ALA A 322 -14.40 23.26 -30.81
CA ALA A 322 -15.07 24.40 -30.17
C ALA A 322 -15.79 24.02 -28.87
N ASP A 323 -16.17 22.74 -28.73
CA ASP A 323 -16.90 22.21 -27.58
C ASP A 323 -15.97 21.73 -26.44
N ASP A 324 -14.65 21.82 -26.62
CA ASP A 324 -13.66 21.39 -25.64
C ASP A 324 -13.87 22.03 -24.24
N MET A 325 -13.66 21.25 -23.20
CA MET A 325 -13.76 21.67 -21.79
C MET A 325 -12.38 21.71 -21.13
N PHE A 326 -12.21 22.60 -20.16
CA PHE A 326 -11.00 22.70 -19.35
C PHE A 326 -11.42 22.68 -17.88
N MET A 327 -11.01 21.65 -17.15
CA MET A 327 -11.45 21.41 -15.78
C MET A 327 -10.32 21.51 -14.78
N ASP A 328 -10.69 21.87 -13.55
CA ASP A 328 -9.80 21.91 -12.40
C ASP A 328 -10.57 21.57 -11.12
N PHE A 329 -9.88 20.98 -10.14
CA PHE A 329 -10.45 20.64 -8.84
C PHE A 329 -9.67 21.34 -7.74
N GLU A 330 -10.40 21.94 -6.79
CA GLU A 330 -9.83 22.23 -5.49
C GLU A 330 -10.29 21.18 -4.49
N GLY A 331 -9.33 20.64 -3.75
CA GLY A 331 -9.60 19.64 -2.75
C GLY A 331 -8.57 19.66 -1.65
N ASP A 332 -9.00 19.19 -0.49
CA ASP A 332 -8.16 19.01 0.67
C ASP A 332 -7.90 17.51 0.87
N PRO A 333 -6.65 17.03 0.73
CA PRO A 333 -6.34 15.63 0.95
C PRO A 333 -6.51 15.18 2.41
N PHE A 334 -6.63 16.10 3.38
CA PHE A 334 -6.66 15.81 4.81
C PHE A 334 -8.07 15.71 5.42
N VAL A 335 -9.12 15.85 4.60
CA VAL A 335 -10.52 15.77 5.08
C VAL A 335 -11.02 14.33 5.06
N GLY A 336 -10.91 13.62 6.20
CA GLY A 336 -11.22 12.18 6.32
C GLY A 336 -10.28 11.32 5.45
N GLU A 337 -10.35 9.98 5.55
CA GLU A 337 -9.30 9.06 5.04
C GLU A 337 -8.86 9.22 3.56
N HIS A 338 -9.70 9.82 2.72
CA HIS A 338 -9.47 9.92 1.27
C HIS A 338 -9.43 11.35 0.73
N GLY A 339 -9.46 12.36 1.62
CA GLY A 339 -9.57 13.79 1.27
C GLY A 339 -10.92 14.16 0.62
N LEU A 340 -11.22 15.45 0.47
CA LEU A 340 -12.49 15.95 -0.09
C LEU A 340 -12.25 17.02 -1.16
N GLN A 341 -12.84 16.86 -2.34
CA GLN A 341 -12.92 17.90 -3.37
C GLN A 341 -14.06 18.85 -3.02
N TYR A 342 -13.73 20.11 -2.76
CA TYR A 342 -14.70 21.11 -2.30
C TYR A 342 -15.13 22.09 -3.38
N LEU A 343 -14.39 22.17 -4.50
CA LEU A 343 -14.77 22.98 -5.65
C LEU A 343 -14.51 22.22 -6.95
N PHE A 344 -15.60 21.95 -7.67
CA PHE A 344 -15.58 21.36 -9.01
C PHE A 344 -15.77 22.48 -10.00
N GLY A 345 -14.79 22.74 -10.87
CA GLY A 345 -14.87 23.82 -11.85
C GLY A 345 -14.52 23.38 -13.27
N PHE A 346 -15.16 24.00 -14.25
CA PHE A 346 -14.73 23.90 -15.64
C PHE A 346 -15.10 25.14 -16.45
N VAL A 347 -14.31 25.41 -17.48
CA VAL A 347 -14.62 26.41 -18.51
C VAL A 347 -14.85 25.76 -19.86
N PHE A 348 -15.76 26.35 -20.64
CA PHE A 348 -16.11 25.91 -21.99
C PHE A 348 -16.60 27.10 -22.80
N ARG A 349 -16.72 26.94 -24.12
CA ARG A 349 -17.37 27.94 -24.98
C ARG A 349 -18.85 27.66 -25.07
N SER A 350 -19.67 28.65 -24.74
CA SER A 350 -21.12 28.58 -24.92
C SER A 350 -21.49 28.50 -26.40
N ALA A 351 -22.77 28.19 -26.70
CA ALA A 351 -23.29 28.19 -28.07
C ALA A 351 -23.12 29.54 -28.80
N SER A 352 -22.93 30.64 -28.06
CA SER A 352 -22.65 31.98 -28.61
C SER A 352 -21.17 32.21 -28.95
N GLY A 353 -20.29 31.26 -28.58
CA GLY A 353 -18.83 31.38 -28.72
C GLY A 353 -18.14 32.08 -27.54
N GLU A 354 -18.89 32.62 -26.58
CA GLU A 354 -18.34 33.25 -25.38
C GLU A 354 -17.88 32.21 -24.35
N TRP A 355 -16.79 32.51 -23.64
CA TRP A 355 -16.28 31.70 -22.54
C TRP A 355 -17.22 31.75 -21.33
N SER A 356 -17.59 30.58 -20.82
CA SER A 356 -18.37 30.42 -19.60
C SER A 356 -17.58 29.59 -18.57
N TYR A 357 -17.74 29.94 -17.29
CA TYR A 357 -17.22 29.17 -16.15
C TYR A 357 -18.39 28.65 -15.33
N GLU A 358 -18.44 27.33 -15.15
CA GLU A 358 -19.40 26.66 -14.28
C GLU A 358 -18.69 26.00 -13.12
N LYS A 359 -19.37 25.96 -11.97
CA LYS A 359 -18.78 25.44 -10.73
C LYS A 359 -19.82 24.84 -9.81
N LYS A 360 -19.36 23.95 -8.92
CA LYS A 360 -20.16 23.40 -7.84
C LYS A 360 -19.32 23.25 -6.58
N TRP A 361 -19.82 23.80 -5.48
CA TRP A 361 -19.23 23.63 -4.16
C TRP A 361 -19.68 22.33 -3.51
N ALA A 362 -18.80 21.73 -2.73
CA ALA A 362 -19.08 20.58 -1.89
C ALA A 362 -18.40 20.76 -0.53
N LEU A 363 -19.20 20.90 0.53
CA LEU A 363 -18.69 21.07 1.90
C LEU A 363 -18.95 19.83 2.76
N SER A 364 -19.45 18.76 2.13
CA SER A 364 -19.76 17.47 2.72
C SER A 364 -19.55 16.34 1.69
N ARG A 365 -19.44 15.09 2.17
CA ARG A 365 -19.30 13.90 1.31
C ARG A 365 -20.49 13.69 0.37
N GLU A 366 -21.69 14.02 0.82
CA GLU A 366 -22.88 13.92 -0.02
C GLU A 366 -22.86 14.95 -1.16
N GLU A 367 -22.44 16.18 -0.86
CA GLU A 367 -22.28 17.22 -1.89
C GLU A 367 -21.11 16.91 -2.82
N GLU A 368 -20.01 16.32 -2.33
CA GLU A 368 -18.88 15.90 -3.16
C GLU A 368 -19.31 14.83 -4.16
N LYS A 369 -20.07 13.83 -3.71
CA LYS A 369 -20.69 12.83 -4.60
C LYS A 369 -21.56 13.51 -5.66
N LYS A 370 -22.45 14.42 -5.27
CA LYS A 370 -23.32 15.17 -6.20
C LYS A 370 -22.55 16.12 -7.12
N GLY A 371 -21.40 16.62 -6.70
CA GLY A 371 -20.48 17.46 -7.47
C GLY A 371 -19.78 16.64 -8.55
N PHE A 372 -19.26 15.48 -8.17
CA PHE A 372 -18.66 14.51 -9.06
C PHE A 372 -19.65 14.01 -10.12
N GLU A 373 -20.83 13.54 -9.70
CA GLU A 373 -21.87 13.07 -10.63
C GLU A 373 -22.28 14.16 -11.63
N TRP A 374 -22.48 15.39 -11.16
CA TRP A 374 -22.80 16.54 -12.01
C TRP A 374 -21.72 16.78 -13.08
N GLN A 375 -20.45 16.89 -12.69
CA GLN A 375 -19.38 17.19 -13.66
C GLN A 375 -19.25 16.10 -14.72
N VAL A 376 -19.37 14.82 -14.34
CA VAL A 376 -19.33 13.70 -15.30
C VAL A 376 -20.54 13.74 -16.23
N ASP A 377 -21.74 14.00 -15.70
CA ASP A 377 -22.96 14.09 -16.51
C ASP A 377 -22.88 15.25 -17.52
N GLU A 378 -22.35 16.41 -17.11
CA GLU A 378 -22.13 17.57 -17.99
C GLU A 378 -21.13 17.27 -19.12
N ILE A 379 -20.07 16.53 -18.84
CA ILE A 379 -19.10 16.08 -19.85
C ILE A 379 -19.77 15.11 -20.83
N MET A 380 -20.52 14.13 -20.30
CA MET A 380 -21.17 13.11 -21.13
C MET A 380 -22.25 13.72 -22.03
N GLN A 381 -23.06 14.65 -21.53
CA GLN A 381 -24.09 15.33 -22.31
C GLN A 381 -23.51 16.12 -23.49
N ARG A 382 -22.41 16.85 -23.28
CA ARG A 382 -21.74 17.57 -24.38
C ARG A 382 -21.13 16.60 -25.39
N ARG A 383 -20.58 15.50 -24.91
CA ARG A 383 -19.97 14.47 -25.76
C ARG A 383 -20.99 13.66 -26.57
N GLU A 384 -22.24 13.54 -26.12
CA GLU A 384 -23.34 13.03 -26.94
C GLU A 384 -23.62 13.91 -28.15
N THR A 385 -23.42 15.23 -28.01
CA THR A 385 -23.60 16.20 -29.11
C THR A 385 -22.37 16.22 -30.04
N ASN A 386 -21.16 16.19 -29.46
CA ASN A 386 -19.91 16.13 -30.21
C ASN A 386 -18.97 15.05 -29.65
N PRO A 387 -18.93 13.84 -30.26
CA PRO A 387 -18.07 12.75 -29.80
C PRO A 387 -16.57 13.04 -29.84
N LYS A 388 -16.15 14.03 -30.64
CA LYS A 388 -14.74 14.47 -30.80
C LYS A 388 -14.30 15.50 -29.77
N MET A 389 -15.19 15.91 -28.88
CA MET A 389 -14.86 16.82 -27.79
C MET A 389 -13.88 16.18 -26.81
N HIS A 390 -12.91 16.98 -26.34
CA HIS A 390 -11.95 16.59 -25.31
C HIS A 390 -12.11 17.42 -24.04
N VAL A 391 -11.66 16.86 -22.92
CA VAL A 391 -11.57 17.51 -21.61
C VAL A 391 -10.11 17.62 -21.22
N TYR A 392 -9.60 18.85 -21.19
CA TYR A 392 -8.22 19.15 -20.85
C TYR A 392 -8.09 19.44 -19.36
N HIS A 393 -6.96 19.01 -18.81
CA HIS A 393 -6.58 19.28 -17.42
C HIS A 393 -5.06 19.51 -17.35
N PHE A 394 -4.61 20.17 -16.28
CA PHE A 394 -3.19 20.50 -16.20
C PHE A 394 -2.36 19.25 -15.93
N GLY A 395 -2.67 18.39 -14.96
CA GLY A 395 -1.74 17.34 -14.52
C GLY A 395 -2.36 15.98 -14.23
N ALA A 396 -1.57 15.08 -13.63
CA ALA A 396 -2.05 13.73 -13.29
C ALA A 396 -3.04 13.71 -12.10
N TYR A 397 -3.18 14.83 -11.38
CA TYR A 397 -4.05 14.93 -10.22
C TYR A 397 -5.52 14.79 -10.60
N GLU A 398 -5.99 15.48 -11.63
CA GLU A 398 -7.43 15.52 -11.95
C GLU A 398 -7.97 14.16 -12.43
N PRO A 399 -7.32 13.42 -13.36
CA PRO A 399 -7.73 12.06 -13.68
C PRO A 399 -7.57 11.10 -12.50
N GLY A 400 -6.60 11.34 -11.62
CA GLY A 400 -6.44 10.61 -10.36
C GLY A 400 -7.62 10.82 -9.43
N ALA A 401 -8.06 12.07 -9.26
CA ALA A 401 -9.22 12.46 -8.46
C ALA A 401 -10.51 11.86 -9.05
N VAL A 402 -10.74 11.96 -10.35
CA VAL A 402 -11.89 11.36 -11.04
C VAL A 402 -11.95 9.84 -10.81
N LYS A 403 -10.84 9.12 -10.98
CA LYS A 403 -10.78 7.67 -10.73
C LYS A 403 -10.99 7.33 -9.25
N ARG A 404 -10.45 8.14 -8.35
CA ARG A 404 -10.62 7.98 -6.89
C ARG A 404 -12.08 8.17 -6.49
N LEU A 405 -12.73 9.26 -6.93
CA LEU A 405 -14.12 9.58 -6.64
C LEU A 405 -15.08 8.53 -7.25
N MET A 406 -14.81 8.10 -8.48
CA MET A 406 -15.52 6.99 -9.12
C MET A 406 -15.46 5.71 -8.26
N GLY A 407 -14.25 5.32 -7.81
CA GLY A 407 -14.06 4.12 -6.99
C GLY A 407 -14.65 4.26 -5.57
N MET A 408 -14.51 5.42 -4.95
CA MET A 408 -15.00 5.71 -3.59
C MET A 408 -16.52 5.73 -3.52
N TYR A 409 -17.16 6.46 -4.44
CA TYR A 409 -18.62 6.61 -4.47
C TYR A 409 -19.33 5.53 -5.27
N ALA A 410 -18.59 4.66 -5.96
CA ALA A 410 -19.09 3.58 -6.79
C ALA A 410 -20.19 4.07 -7.77
N THR A 411 -19.97 5.24 -8.38
CA THR A 411 -20.91 5.89 -9.29
C THR A 411 -20.20 6.31 -10.58
N ARG A 412 -20.94 6.38 -11.68
CA ARG A 412 -20.47 6.80 -13.02
C ARG A 412 -19.28 5.99 -13.59
N GLU A 413 -19.10 4.74 -13.15
CA GLU A 413 -17.99 3.89 -13.59
C GLU A 413 -17.94 3.71 -15.13
N ASP A 414 -19.10 3.45 -15.74
CA ASP A 414 -19.19 3.19 -17.19
C ASP A 414 -18.94 4.46 -18.03
N GLN A 415 -19.39 5.63 -17.54
CA GLN A 415 -19.16 6.93 -18.17
C GLN A 415 -17.67 7.28 -18.17
N ILE A 416 -17.00 7.16 -17.00
CA ILE A 416 -15.56 7.40 -16.89
C ILE A 416 -14.78 6.43 -17.77
N ASP A 417 -15.19 5.17 -17.85
CA ASP A 417 -14.58 4.19 -18.76
C ASP A 417 -14.70 4.59 -20.22
N LYS A 418 -15.86 5.09 -20.64
CA LYS A 418 -16.07 5.57 -21.99
C LYS A 418 -15.20 6.79 -22.32
N LEU A 419 -14.95 7.67 -21.34
CA LEU A 419 -14.03 8.80 -21.49
C LEU A 419 -12.57 8.34 -21.59
N LEU A 420 -12.15 7.41 -20.71
CA LEU A 420 -10.77 6.88 -20.70
C LEU A 420 -10.46 6.07 -21.97
N ARG A 421 -11.36 5.19 -22.41
CA ARG A 421 -11.17 4.38 -23.63
C ARG A 421 -11.10 5.23 -24.89
N ALA A 422 -11.79 6.37 -24.90
CA ALA A 422 -11.78 7.26 -26.04
C ALA A 422 -10.63 8.28 -26.02
N GLY A 423 -9.76 8.26 -24.99
CA GLY A 423 -8.71 9.26 -24.85
C GLY A 423 -9.23 10.69 -24.62
N ALA A 424 -10.46 10.84 -24.11
CA ALA A 424 -11.12 12.14 -24.01
C ALA A 424 -10.51 13.05 -22.92
N LEU A 425 -9.80 12.49 -21.94
CA LEU A 425 -9.10 13.25 -20.89
C LEU A 425 -7.64 13.52 -21.32
N VAL A 426 -7.28 14.79 -21.51
CA VAL A 426 -5.99 15.21 -22.09
C VAL A 426 -5.11 15.91 -21.05
N ASP A 427 -3.95 15.30 -20.75
CA ASP A 427 -2.94 15.81 -19.81
C ASP A 427 -1.96 16.79 -20.51
N LEU A 428 -2.17 18.09 -20.29
CA LEU A 428 -1.33 19.14 -20.90
C LEU A 428 0.06 19.24 -20.27
N HIS A 429 0.23 18.91 -18.98
CA HIS A 429 1.55 18.94 -18.34
C HIS A 429 2.47 17.87 -18.92
N GLN A 430 1.97 16.69 -19.28
CA GLN A 430 2.78 15.69 -20.00
C GLN A 430 3.14 16.15 -21.41
N ALA A 431 2.20 16.76 -22.13
CA ALA A 431 2.49 17.32 -23.46
C ALA A 431 3.58 18.39 -23.39
N TYR A 432 3.47 19.31 -22.42
CA TYR A 432 4.45 20.36 -22.14
C TYR A 432 5.81 19.80 -21.72
N LYS A 433 5.87 18.99 -20.66
CA LYS A 433 7.12 18.48 -20.08
C LYS A 433 7.91 17.56 -21.02
N GLN A 434 7.23 16.83 -21.89
CA GLN A 434 7.86 15.93 -22.87
C GLN A 434 8.11 16.60 -24.22
N GLY A 435 7.37 17.67 -24.55
CA GLY A 435 7.48 18.38 -25.82
C GLY A 435 8.50 19.51 -25.79
N MET A 436 8.79 20.09 -24.63
CA MET A 436 9.70 21.24 -24.52
C MET A 436 10.50 21.30 -23.23
N ARG A 437 11.56 22.11 -23.27
CA ARG A 437 12.42 22.45 -22.15
C ARG A 437 12.40 23.96 -21.94
N ALA A 438 12.14 24.41 -20.71
CA ALA A 438 11.99 25.83 -20.37
C ALA A 438 12.93 26.29 -19.25
N SER A 439 13.27 27.58 -19.24
CA SER A 439 14.16 28.23 -18.26
C SER A 439 13.44 28.53 -16.93
N VAL A 440 12.74 27.54 -16.38
CA VAL A 440 12.00 27.63 -15.12
C VAL A 440 12.59 26.69 -14.08
N GLU A 441 12.46 27.04 -12.79
CA GLU A 441 12.87 26.19 -11.66
C GLU A 441 11.85 25.06 -11.39
N GLU A 442 10.62 25.20 -11.88
CA GLU A 442 9.54 24.21 -11.72
C GLU A 442 8.57 24.27 -12.92
N TYR A 443 8.09 23.10 -13.36
CA TYR A 443 7.12 22.93 -14.45
C TYR A 443 5.66 23.05 -13.94
N SER A 444 5.36 23.99 -13.04
CA SER A 444 4.00 24.23 -12.54
C SER A 444 3.28 25.27 -13.40
N LEU A 445 1.94 25.17 -13.54
CA LEU A 445 1.13 26.04 -14.41
C LEU A 445 1.49 27.53 -14.24
N LYS A 446 1.62 27.93 -12.97
CA LYS A 446 1.93 29.28 -12.50
C LYS A 446 3.29 29.81 -12.97
N LYS A 447 4.28 28.93 -13.13
CA LYS A 447 5.62 29.31 -13.63
C LYS A 447 5.66 29.43 -15.15
N VAL A 448 4.73 28.79 -15.85
CA VAL A 448 4.68 28.75 -17.32
C VAL A 448 3.76 29.83 -17.90
N GLU A 449 2.82 30.37 -17.12
CA GLU A 449 1.91 31.47 -17.49
C GLU A 449 2.59 32.65 -18.20
N ALA A 450 3.81 32.97 -17.81
CA ALA A 450 4.58 34.06 -18.40
C ALA A 450 4.99 33.80 -19.87
N PHE A 451 5.05 32.54 -20.33
CA PHE A 451 5.36 32.21 -21.73
C PHE A 451 4.20 32.50 -22.69
N TYR A 452 2.96 32.39 -22.22
CA TYR A 452 1.75 32.63 -23.03
C TYR A 452 0.94 33.86 -22.56
N GLY A 453 1.56 34.73 -21.77
CA GLY A 453 1.02 36.03 -21.39
C GLY A 453 -0.28 35.97 -20.59
N PHE A 454 -0.40 35.01 -19.67
CA PHE A 454 -1.54 34.96 -18.76
C PHE A 454 -1.28 35.83 -17.53
N GLU A 455 -2.18 36.80 -17.29
CA GLU A 455 -2.12 37.69 -16.12
C GLU A 455 -3.22 37.32 -15.13
N ARG A 456 -2.81 36.82 -13.96
CA ARG A 456 -3.72 36.55 -12.85
C ARG A 456 -4.19 37.85 -12.23
N LYS A 457 -5.51 37.96 -12.03
CA LYS A 457 -6.10 39.09 -11.30
C LYS A 457 -6.20 38.78 -9.80
N MET A 458 -6.22 37.51 -9.40
CA MET A 458 -6.19 37.10 -8.00
C MET A 458 -4.73 37.00 -7.49
N PRO A 459 -4.32 37.76 -6.47
CA PRO A 459 -3.00 37.59 -5.86
C PRO A 459 -2.86 36.20 -5.21
N LEU A 460 -1.76 35.51 -5.50
CA LEU A 460 -1.53 34.14 -5.02
C LEU A 460 -1.47 34.05 -3.49
N GLU A 461 -0.99 35.09 -2.80
CA GLU A 461 -0.96 35.12 -1.33
C GLU A 461 -2.38 35.14 -0.74
N THR A 462 -3.29 35.91 -1.34
CA THR A 462 -4.70 35.97 -0.96
C THR A 462 -5.41 34.64 -1.23
N ALA A 463 -5.19 34.05 -2.41
CA ALA A 463 -5.75 32.73 -2.74
C ALA A 463 -5.27 31.65 -1.77
N ARG A 464 -3.97 31.62 -1.42
CA ARG A 464 -3.41 30.68 -0.45
C ARG A 464 -4.02 30.84 0.95
N ALA A 465 -4.27 32.07 1.38
CA ALA A 465 -4.94 32.32 2.66
C ALA A 465 -6.40 31.84 2.64
N ALA A 466 -7.13 32.09 1.55
CA ALA A 466 -8.51 31.63 1.36
C ALA A 466 -8.60 30.10 1.30
N MET A 467 -7.70 29.45 0.54
CA MET A 467 -7.59 28.00 0.42
C MET A 467 -7.39 27.35 1.79
N ARG A 468 -6.40 27.81 2.57
CA ARG A 468 -6.16 27.32 3.94
C ARG A 468 -7.35 27.52 4.86
N TYR A 469 -8.07 28.64 4.73
CA TYR A 469 -9.27 28.88 5.52
C TYR A 469 -10.37 27.85 5.22
N VAL A 470 -10.58 27.53 3.93
CA VAL A 470 -11.56 26.51 3.51
C VAL A 470 -11.13 25.12 3.99
N GLU A 471 -9.88 24.73 3.73
CA GLU A 471 -9.27 23.47 4.17
C GLU A 471 -9.47 23.26 5.68
N HIS A 472 -9.04 24.21 6.51
CA HIS A 472 -9.20 24.11 7.97
C HIS A 472 -10.67 24.03 8.40
N ARG A 473 -11.58 24.73 7.72
CA ARG A 473 -13.03 24.62 8.03
C ARG A 473 -13.58 23.23 7.77
N LEU A 474 -13.16 22.61 6.66
CA LEU A 474 -13.55 21.26 6.29
C LEU A 474 -12.92 20.24 7.23
N GLU A 475 -11.65 20.41 7.59
CA GLU A 475 -10.96 19.64 8.63
C GLU A 475 -11.71 19.73 9.97
N LEU A 476 -12.25 20.91 10.32
CA LEU A 476 -13.03 21.15 11.54
C LEU A 476 -14.47 20.62 11.49
N GLY A 477 -14.94 20.14 10.34
CA GLY A 477 -16.32 19.69 10.17
C GLY A 477 -17.37 20.81 10.19
N TRP A 478 -16.95 22.08 10.03
CA TRP A 478 -17.84 23.25 10.06
C TRP A 478 -18.58 23.49 8.73
N GLY A 479 -18.83 22.44 7.96
CA GLY A 479 -19.24 22.47 6.55
C GLY A 479 -20.39 23.42 6.21
N ASN A 480 -21.50 23.38 6.96
CA ASN A 480 -22.72 24.13 6.60
C ASN A 480 -22.85 25.53 7.25
N GLN A 481 -21.91 25.96 8.08
CA GLN A 481 -21.94 27.33 8.63
C GLN A 481 -21.58 28.34 7.53
N GLU A 482 -22.16 29.55 7.50
CA GLU A 482 -21.94 30.53 6.42
C GLU A 482 -20.44 30.82 6.18
N MET A 483 -19.94 30.47 4.98
CA MET A 483 -18.59 30.81 4.54
C MET A 483 -18.53 32.29 4.14
N PRO A 484 -17.53 33.07 4.58
CA PRO A 484 -17.40 34.47 4.20
C PRO A 484 -17.35 34.62 2.67
N GLU A 485 -18.14 35.54 2.13
CA GLU A 485 -18.25 35.73 0.68
C GLU A 485 -16.90 36.07 0.03
N GLN A 486 -16.04 36.83 0.73
CA GLN A 486 -14.69 37.15 0.25
C GLN A 486 -13.80 35.91 0.04
N VAL A 487 -13.94 34.89 0.89
CA VAL A 487 -13.19 33.62 0.76
C VAL A 487 -13.74 32.82 -0.42
N ARG A 488 -15.07 32.78 -0.55
CA ARG A 488 -15.76 32.11 -1.67
C ARG A 488 -15.33 32.72 -3.01
N GLU A 489 -15.45 34.03 -3.16
CA GLU A 489 -15.05 34.76 -4.36
C GLU A 489 -13.57 34.55 -4.69
N ALA A 490 -12.70 34.52 -3.67
CA ALA A 490 -11.27 34.30 -3.87
C ALA A 490 -10.97 32.91 -4.45
N MET A 491 -11.59 31.86 -3.90
CA MET A 491 -11.39 30.48 -4.35
C MET A 491 -12.02 30.22 -5.72
N GLU A 492 -13.23 30.70 -5.96
CA GLU A 492 -13.88 30.57 -7.26
C GLU A 492 -13.09 31.26 -8.36
N ARG A 493 -12.53 32.44 -8.07
CA ARG A 493 -11.68 33.16 -9.02
C ARG A 493 -10.37 32.44 -9.26
N TYR A 494 -9.73 31.92 -8.21
CA TYR A 494 -8.50 31.14 -8.33
C TYR A 494 -8.69 29.90 -9.22
N ASN A 495 -9.70 29.08 -8.94
CA ASN A 495 -10.01 27.89 -9.74
C ASN A 495 -10.43 28.25 -11.19
N SER A 496 -11.21 29.32 -11.38
CA SER A 496 -11.55 29.79 -12.73
C SER A 496 -10.30 30.25 -13.50
N GLU A 497 -9.36 30.94 -12.86
CA GLU A 497 -8.11 31.37 -13.48
C GLU A 497 -7.25 30.17 -13.87
N ASP A 498 -7.22 29.10 -13.07
CA ASP A 498 -6.52 27.84 -13.42
C ASP A 498 -7.15 27.16 -14.64
N CYS A 499 -8.49 27.09 -14.71
CA CYS A 499 -9.22 26.58 -15.88
C CYS A 499 -8.91 27.41 -17.15
N PHE A 500 -8.97 28.74 -17.07
CA PHE A 500 -8.67 29.65 -18.18
C PHE A 500 -7.20 29.59 -18.61
N SER A 501 -6.29 29.47 -17.64
CA SER A 501 -4.86 29.33 -17.90
C SER A 501 -4.57 28.02 -18.62
N THR A 502 -5.27 26.93 -18.26
CA THR A 502 -5.19 25.63 -18.94
C THR A 502 -5.68 25.74 -20.40
N ALA A 503 -6.75 26.50 -20.65
CA ALA A 503 -7.22 26.77 -22.02
C ALA A 503 -6.18 27.52 -22.86
N LYS A 504 -5.58 28.58 -22.32
CA LYS A 504 -4.49 29.30 -23.00
C LYS A 504 -3.25 28.45 -23.20
N LEU A 505 -2.93 27.59 -22.24
CA LEU A 505 -1.81 26.65 -22.34
C LEU A 505 -2.03 25.68 -23.52
N ARG A 506 -3.24 25.14 -23.68
CA ARG A 506 -3.59 24.29 -24.84
C ARG A 506 -3.34 25.03 -26.14
N ASP A 507 -3.86 26.25 -26.28
CA ASP A 507 -3.71 27.06 -27.49
C ASP A 507 -2.23 27.32 -27.80
N TRP A 508 -1.43 27.69 -26.79
CA TRP A 508 0.01 27.90 -26.96
C TRP A 508 0.78 26.63 -27.34
N LEU A 509 0.44 25.48 -26.76
CA LEU A 509 1.09 24.21 -27.11
C LEU A 509 0.76 23.78 -28.56
N GLU A 510 -0.45 24.09 -29.05
CA GLU A 510 -0.80 23.89 -30.47
C GLU A 510 0.00 24.83 -31.39
N GLU A 511 0.18 26.11 -31.02
CA GLU A 511 1.04 27.02 -31.79
C GLU A 511 2.49 26.52 -31.88
N GLU A 512 3.06 26.01 -30.78
CA GLU A 512 4.41 25.44 -30.78
C GLU A 512 4.50 24.13 -31.59
N ARG A 513 3.45 23.29 -31.53
CA ARG A 513 3.33 22.10 -32.37
C ARG A 513 3.30 22.47 -33.85
N GLU A 514 2.52 23.48 -34.24
CA GLU A 514 2.45 23.97 -35.62
C GLU A 514 3.80 24.49 -36.13
N LYS A 515 4.55 25.22 -35.28
CA LYS A 515 5.92 25.65 -35.62
C LYS A 515 6.84 24.46 -35.90
N LEU A 516 6.72 23.39 -35.12
CA LEU A 516 7.52 22.18 -35.29
C LEU A 516 7.16 21.45 -36.59
N VAL A 517 5.86 21.31 -36.89
CA VAL A 517 5.38 20.74 -38.16
C VAL A 517 5.83 21.58 -39.35
N ALA A 518 5.74 22.91 -39.25
CA ALA A 518 6.19 23.83 -40.29
C ALA A 518 7.72 23.76 -40.51
N SER A 519 8.50 23.36 -39.50
CA SER A 519 9.94 23.12 -39.62
C SER A 519 10.32 21.80 -40.31
N GLY A 520 9.32 20.99 -40.71
CA GLY A 520 9.50 19.72 -41.41
C GLY A 520 9.59 18.48 -40.50
N VAL A 521 9.27 18.62 -39.20
CA VAL A 521 9.22 17.49 -38.26
C VAL A 521 7.81 16.90 -38.23
N GLU A 522 7.70 15.58 -38.37
CA GLU A 522 6.42 14.88 -38.31
C GLU A 522 5.94 14.75 -36.85
N VAL A 523 4.70 15.19 -36.57
CA VAL A 523 4.07 15.13 -35.24
C VAL A 523 2.68 14.51 -35.37
N PRO A 524 2.58 13.17 -35.47
CA PRO A 524 1.30 12.49 -35.63
C PRO A 524 0.41 12.68 -34.39
N ARG A 525 -0.92 12.75 -34.60
CA ARG A 525 -1.92 12.74 -33.52
C ARG A 525 -2.39 11.29 -33.31
N LEU A 526 -2.75 10.94 -32.08
CA LEU A 526 -3.28 9.61 -31.75
C LEU A 526 -4.68 9.40 -32.36
N PRO A 527 -5.00 8.19 -32.87
CA PRO A 527 -6.32 7.88 -33.43
C PRO A 527 -7.42 7.81 -32.35
N GLU A 528 -8.64 8.20 -32.72
CA GLU A 528 -9.82 8.19 -31.83
C GLU A 528 -10.33 6.76 -31.57
N GLY A 529 -10.57 6.42 -30.29
CA GLY A 529 -11.15 5.13 -29.89
C GLY A 529 -12.69 5.14 -29.83
N SER A 530 -13.35 4.09 -30.32
CA SER A 530 -14.82 4.00 -30.43
C SER A 530 -15.59 3.86 -29.10
N GLY A 531 -14.91 3.54 -27.99
CA GLY A 531 -15.42 3.70 -26.62
C GLY A 531 -16.58 2.80 -26.14
N ASP A 532 -17.30 2.08 -27.01
CA ASP A 532 -18.53 1.33 -26.65
C ASP A 532 -18.29 -0.17 -26.32
N PRO A 533 -19.00 -0.74 -25.31
CA PRO A 533 -18.95 -2.16 -24.98
C PRO A 533 -19.81 -3.02 -25.93
N SER A 534 -19.56 -4.32 -25.99
CA SER A 534 -20.40 -5.27 -26.77
C SER A 534 -21.83 -5.40 -26.18
N GLU A 535 -22.82 -5.70 -27.04
CA GLU A 535 -24.24 -5.82 -26.63
C GLU A 535 -24.45 -6.82 -25.47
N LYS A 536 -23.79 -7.98 -25.54
CA LYS A 536 -23.88 -9.02 -24.50
C LYS A 536 -23.29 -8.56 -23.16
N LEU A 537 -22.26 -7.72 -23.19
CA LEU A 537 -21.69 -7.13 -21.98
C LEU A 537 -22.66 -6.11 -21.40
N LYS A 538 -23.26 -5.26 -22.24
CA LYS A 538 -24.23 -4.24 -21.83
C LYS A 538 -25.41 -4.82 -21.04
N GLU A 539 -26.05 -5.88 -21.54
CA GLU A 539 -27.18 -6.52 -20.85
C GLU A 539 -26.79 -7.05 -19.45
N LYS A 540 -25.59 -7.63 -19.32
CA LYS A 540 -25.07 -8.12 -18.03
C LYS A 540 -24.82 -6.96 -17.06
N LEU A 541 -24.32 -5.83 -17.56
CA LEU A 541 -24.09 -4.63 -16.75
C LEU A 541 -25.39 -4.01 -16.24
N ASP A 542 -26.39 -3.88 -17.11
CA ASP A 542 -27.69 -3.31 -16.76
C ASP A 542 -28.37 -4.11 -15.62
N ARG A 543 -28.30 -5.45 -15.68
CA ARG A 543 -28.84 -6.32 -14.63
C ARG A 543 -28.12 -6.17 -13.29
N VAL A 544 -26.79 -6.07 -13.29
CA VAL A 544 -26.00 -5.87 -12.06
C VAL A 544 -26.23 -4.48 -11.49
N ALA A 545 -26.34 -3.45 -12.34
CA ALA A 545 -26.63 -2.08 -11.94
C ALA A 545 -27.98 -1.99 -11.22
N ALA A 546 -29.04 -2.60 -11.77
CA ALA A 546 -30.37 -2.61 -11.15
C ALA A 546 -30.36 -3.24 -9.75
N LEU A 547 -29.66 -4.38 -9.57
CA LEU A 547 -29.54 -5.00 -8.25
C LEU A 547 -28.68 -4.18 -7.28
N THR A 548 -27.62 -3.54 -7.79
CA THR A 548 -26.75 -2.65 -7.00
C THR A 548 -27.53 -1.46 -6.46
N GLU A 549 -28.41 -0.87 -7.27
CA GLU A 549 -29.29 0.23 -6.88
C GLU A 549 -30.26 -0.20 -5.76
N LEU A 550 -30.91 -1.36 -5.89
CA LEU A 550 -31.79 -1.91 -4.86
C LEU A 550 -31.04 -2.15 -3.54
N LEU A 551 -29.86 -2.77 -3.61
CA LEU A 551 -29.06 -3.03 -2.41
C LEU A 551 -28.56 -1.73 -1.77
N SER A 552 -28.27 -0.69 -2.57
CA SER A 552 -27.71 0.59 -2.11
C SER A 552 -28.77 1.64 -1.72
N ALA A 553 -30.05 1.33 -1.90
CA ALA A 553 -31.15 2.23 -1.53
C ALA A 553 -31.11 2.57 -0.04
N GLU A 554 -31.25 3.88 0.27
CA GLU A 554 -31.28 4.43 1.63
C GLU A 554 -30.00 4.21 2.47
N ILE A 555 -28.85 4.06 1.80
CA ILE A 555 -27.55 3.93 2.47
C ILE A 555 -26.83 5.29 2.50
N PRO A 556 -26.45 5.80 3.68
CA PRO A 556 -25.64 7.01 3.80
C PRO A 556 -24.31 6.91 3.04
N ALA A 557 -23.91 8.01 2.40
CA ALA A 557 -22.61 8.10 1.74
C ALA A 557 -21.46 7.97 2.76
N ASP A 558 -21.60 8.58 3.93
CA ASP A 558 -20.67 8.44 5.05
C ASP A 558 -20.75 7.04 5.67
N ALA A 559 -19.61 6.34 5.73
CA ALA A 559 -19.51 5.01 6.29
C ALA A 559 -19.81 4.96 7.80
N ALA A 560 -19.45 6.02 8.53
CA ALA A 560 -19.66 6.11 9.98
C ALA A 560 -21.15 6.23 10.36
N ALA A 561 -21.99 6.70 9.43
CA ALA A 561 -23.43 6.84 9.63
C ALA A 561 -24.23 5.57 9.29
N ARG A 562 -23.57 4.51 8.76
CA ARG A 562 -24.25 3.28 8.33
C ARG A 562 -24.49 2.35 9.52
N THR A 563 -25.65 1.73 9.58
CA THR A 563 -25.89 0.56 10.44
C THR A 563 -25.11 -0.65 9.92
N GLU A 564 -24.93 -1.68 10.76
CA GLU A 564 -24.26 -2.94 10.35
C GLU A 564 -24.92 -3.56 9.10
N GLU A 565 -26.26 -3.54 9.04
CA GLU A 565 -27.01 -4.08 7.90
C GLU A 565 -26.83 -3.23 6.63
N GLN A 566 -26.82 -1.91 6.77
CA GLN A 566 -26.53 -1.00 5.65
C GLN A 566 -25.09 -1.20 5.16
N ALA A 567 -24.11 -1.32 6.05
CA ALA A 567 -22.73 -1.60 5.68
C ALA A 567 -22.59 -2.94 4.92
N ALA A 568 -23.27 -3.99 5.38
CA ALA A 568 -23.30 -5.28 4.71
C ALA A 568 -23.98 -5.23 3.34
N ARG A 569 -25.13 -4.56 3.21
CA ARG A 569 -25.83 -4.36 1.93
C ARG A 569 -24.99 -3.58 0.93
N TRP A 570 -24.37 -2.50 1.37
CA TRP A 570 -23.46 -1.70 0.56
C TRP A 570 -22.28 -2.54 0.07
N LEU A 571 -21.63 -3.28 0.98
CA LEU A 571 -20.50 -4.13 0.64
C LEU A 571 -20.91 -5.22 -0.37
N LEU A 572 -22.05 -5.89 -0.16
CA LEU A 572 -22.57 -6.88 -1.11
C LEU A 572 -22.81 -6.28 -2.49
N ALA A 573 -23.38 -5.07 -2.56
CA ALA A 573 -23.58 -4.35 -3.82
C ALA A 573 -22.23 -4.11 -4.54
N GLN A 574 -21.20 -3.71 -3.80
CA GLN A 574 -19.85 -3.56 -4.36
C GLN A 574 -19.23 -4.88 -4.83
N LEU A 575 -19.48 -5.97 -4.12
CA LEU A 575 -18.92 -7.28 -4.46
C LEU A 575 -19.50 -7.85 -5.78
N LEU A 576 -20.70 -7.44 -6.21
CA LEU A 576 -21.31 -7.88 -7.48
C LEU A 576 -20.43 -7.56 -8.71
N SER A 577 -19.72 -6.43 -8.68
CA SER A 577 -18.83 -5.98 -9.75
C SER A 577 -17.34 -6.30 -9.49
N TRP A 578 -17.03 -7.07 -8.44
CA TRP A 578 -15.65 -7.34 -8.02
C TRP A 578 -14.82 -8.04 -9.11
N HIS A 579 -15.28 -9.18 -9.64
CA HIS A 579 -14.55 -9.92 -10.68
C HIS A 579 -14.34 -9.11 -11.95
N ARG A 580 -15.33 -8.28 -12.35
CA ARG A 580 -15.22 -7.37 -13.49
C ARG A 580 -14.08 -6.38 -13.30
N ARG A 581 -13.97 -5.77 -12.11
CA ARG A 581 -12.93 -4.78 -11.79
C ARG A 581 -11.54 -5.39 -11.82
N GLU A 582 -11.39 -6.63 -11.34
CA GLU A 582 -10.13 -7.39 -11.43
C GLU A 582 -9.73 -7.70 -12.88
N ASP A 583 -10.69 -8.12 -13.70
CA ASP A 583 -10.44 -8.56 -15.09
C ASP A 583 -10.14 -7.37 -16.02
N LYS A 584 -10.74 -6.21 -15.77
CA LYS A 584 -10.66 -5.02 -16.61
C LYS A 584 -9.23 -4.53 -16.86
N ARG A 585 -8.38 -4.52 -15.83
CA ARG A 585 -6.99 -4.08 -15.99
C ARG A 585 -6.20 -5.01 -16.90
N ALA A 586 -6.42 -6.32 -16.79
CA ALA A 586 -5.78 -7.28 -17.66
C ALA A 586 -6.22 -7.07 -19.12
N TRP A 587 -7.50 -6.78 -19.39
CA TRP A 587 -7.95 -6.42 -20.74
C TRP A 587 -7.29 -5.12 -21.25
N GLN A 588 -7.25 -4.07 -20.44
CA GLN A 588 -6.59 -2.80 -20.80
C GLN A 588 -5.10 -3.00 -21.11
N ASP A 589 -4.39 -3.78 -20.30
CA ASP A 589 -2.99 -4.14 -20.55
C ASP A 589 -2.85 -4.89 -21.88
N GLY A 590 -3.74 -5.84 -22.17
CA GLY A 590 -3.76 -6.59 -23.43
C GLY A 590 -3.90 -5.69 -24.66
N TYR A 591 -4.89 -4.79 -24.66
CA TYR A 591 -5.08 -3.82 -25.74
C TYR A 591 -3.88 -2.89 -25.89
N ARG A 592 -3.36 -2.37 -24.77
CA ARG A 592 -2.17 -1.50 -24.77
C ARG A 592 -0.96 -2.20 -25.39
N TYR A 593 -0.69 -3.45 -25.03
CA TYR A 593 0.42 -4.21 -25.59
C TYR A 593 0.23 -4.56 -27.07
N ALA A 594 -1.02 -4.82 -27.49
CA ALA A 594 -1.36 -5.09 -28.89
C ALA A 594 -1.06 -3.90 -29.82
N GLU A 595 -1.18 -2.68 -29.29
CA GLU A 595 -0.98 -1.42 -30.03
C GLU A 595 0.48 -0.90 -29.98
N MET A 596 1.34 -1.49 -29.15
CA MET A 596 2.74 -1.06 -29.02
C MET A 596 3.62 -1.50 -30.18
N ASN A 597 4.57 -0.64 -30.55
CA ASN A 597 5.65 -0.98 -31.49
C ASN A 597 6.78 -1.78 -30.80
N ASP A 598 7.73 -2.28 -31.61
CA ASP A 598 8.87 -3.09 -31.15
C ASP A 598 9.77 -2.39 -30.13
N GLU A 599 9.91 -1.06 -30.17
CA GLU A 599 10.73 -0.31 -29.22
C GLU A 599 10.02 -0.12 -27.88
N ASP A 600 8.72 0.20 -27.91
CA ASP A 600 7.92 0.35 -26.69
C ASP A 600 7.75 -1.00 -25.97
N LEU A 601 7.59 -2.11 -26.71
CA LEU A 601 7.57 -3.44 -26.13
C LEU A 601 8.92 -3.88 -25.56
N LEU A 602 10.05 -3.35 -26.04
CA LEU A 602 11.38 -3.67 -25.51
C LEU A 602 11.59 -3.13 -24.09
N ASP A 603 10.96 -1.99 -23.78
CA ASP A 603 10.96 -1.38 -22.45
C ASP A 603 10.01 -2.11 -21.47
N GLU A 604 9.05 -2.87 -22.01
CA GLU A 604 8.08 -3.66 -21.25
C GLU A 604 8.59 -5.08 -20.96
N ARG A 605 8.53 -5.49 -19.69
CA ARG A 605 9.02 -6.83 -19.29
C ARG A 605 8.17 -7.98 -19.83
N VAL A 606 7.03 -7.72 -20.44
CA VAL A 606 6.17 -8.74 -21.05
C VAL A 606 6.51 -8.98 -22.53
N GLY A 607 7.25 -8.07 -23.15
CA GLY A 607 7.66 -8.15 -24.55
C GLY A 607 8.83 -9.09 -24.78
N LEU A 608 8.88 -9.65 -25.99
CA LEU A 608 10.06 -10.27 -26.58
C LEU A 608 10.16 -9.74 -28.01
N THR A 609 11.09 -8.83 -28.24
CA THR A 609 11.21 -8.08 -29.50
C THR A 609 12.50 -8.42 -30.22
N ARG A 610 12.66 -7.92 -31.44
CA ARG A 610 13.79 -8.21 -32.34
C ARG A 610 13.96 -9.71 -32.60
N MET A 611 12.84 -10.41 -32.70
CA MET A 611 12.79 -11.83 -32.98
C MET A 611 13.07 -12.10 -34.45
N SER A 612 13.84 -13.15 -34.72
CA SER A 612 14.07 -13.65 -36.08
C SER A 612 13.85 -15.16 -36.12
N PHE A 613 12.95 -15.60 -37.01
CA PHE A 613 12.67 -17.02 -37.21
C PHE A 613 13.94 -17.76 -37.69
N LEU A 614 14.20 -18.92 -37.09
CA LEU A 614 15.36 -19.77 -37.41
C LEU A 614 14.92 -21.04 -38.14
N GLU A 615 14.15 -21.90 -37.48
CA GLU A 615 13.79 -23.22 -37.99
C GLU A 615 12.52 -23.76 -37.31
N ARG A 616 11.91 -24.79 -37.90
CA ARG A 616 10.75 -25.50 -37.35
C ARG A 616 11.22 -26.76 -36.60
N VAL A 617 10.95 -26.83 -35.30
CA VAL A 617 11.51 -27.83 -34.37
C VAL A 617 10.42 -28.84 -33.97
N VAL A 618 10.59 -30.12 -34.34
CA VAL A 618 9.72 -31.27 -33.99
C VAL A 618 8.28 -31.21 -34.56
N SER A 619 7.91 -32.22 -35.36
CA SER A 619 6.57 -32.37 -35.96
C SER A 619 5.88 -33.65 -35.48
N GLY A 620 4.88 -33.48 -34.61
CA GLY A 620 3.89 -34.49 -34.22
C GLY A 620 2.48 -33.87 -34.16
N ARG A 621 1.50 -34.56 -34.76
CA ARG A 621 0.19 -34.09 -35.30
C ARG A 621 -0.55 -32.94 -34.55
N GLN A 622 -0.40 -31.71 -35.06
CA GLN A 622 -1.45 -30.87 -35.71
C GLN A 622 -1.02 -29.39 -35.83
N VAL A 623 -0.03 -28.94 -35.05
CA VAL A 623 0.41 -27.52 -35.03
C VAL A 623 1.93 -27.43 -34.84
N PRO A 624 2.66 -26.62 -35.64
CA PRO A 624 4.12 -26.58 -35.60
C PRO A 624 4.68 -25.95 -34.32
N THR A 625 5.92 -26.27 -33.98
CA THR A 625 6.73 -25.53 -33.01
C THR A 625 7.88 -24.88 -33.75
N ASP A 626 8.03 -23.56 -33.61
CA ASP A 626 9.01 -22.75 -34.34
C ASP A 626 10.04 -22.16 -33.39
N ARG A 627 11.29 -22.17 -33.82
CA ARG A 627 12.42 -21.59 -33.10
C ARG A 627 12.74 -20.21 -33.62
N TYR A 628 12.96 -19.28 -32.71
CA TYR A 628 13.32 -17.89 -32.98
C TYR A 628 14.59 -17.51 -32.22
N SER A 629 15.40 -16.63 -32.81
CA SER A 629 16.47 -15.91 -32.12
C SER A 629 15.98 -14.54 -31.66
N PHE A 630 16.57 -13.99 -30.60
CA PHE A 630 16.31 -12.64 -30.09
C PHE A 630 17.55 -12.07 -29.36
N GLU A 631 17.65 -10.75 -29.27
CA GLU A 631 18.74 -10.09 -28.53
C GLU A 631 18.53 -10.15 -27.01
N PRO A 632 19.61 -10.25 -26.19
CA PRO A 632 19.50 -10.22 -24.74
C PRO A 632 18.75 -8.97 -24.24
N GLN A 633 17.58 -9.20 -23.65
CA GLN A 633 16.66 -8.14 -23.22
C GLN A 633 16.02 -8.50 -21.87
N ARG A 634 15.53 -7.49 -21.15
CA ARG A 634 14.92 -7.67 -19.82
C ARG A 634 13.47 -8.14 -19.92
N SER A 635 13.26 -9.41 -20.27
CA SER A 635 11.93 -10.02 -20.44
C SER A 635 11.58 -11.06 -19.37
N ASN A 636 10.30 -11.13 -18.99
CA ASN A 636 9.71 -12.12 -18.08
C ASN A 636 9.19 -13.37 -18.82
N VAL A 637 9.35 -13.46 -20.14
CA VAL A 637 8.94 -14.61 -20.95
C VAL A 637 9.65 -15.88 -20.47
N ARG A 638 8.87 -16.95 -20.25
CA ARG A 638 9.32 -18.25 -19.75
C ARG A 638 8.49 -19.39 -20.33
N ALA A 639 9.00 -20.62 -20.24
CA ALA A 639 8.27 -21.81 -20.68
C ALA A 639 6.87 -21.92 -20.04
N GLY A 640 5.91 -22.44 -20.81
CA GLY A 640 4.50 -22.56 -20.47
C GLY A 640 3.71 -21.25 -20.51
N LYS A 641 4.27 -20.18 -21.09
CA LYS A 641 3.57 -18.89 -21.23
C LYS A 641 3.00 -18.71 -22.62
N GLU A 642 1.79 -18.16 -22.65
CA GLU A 642 1.10 -17.79 -23.89
C GLU A 642 1.64 -16.44 -24.39
N LEU A 643 1.87 -16.37 -25.69
CA LEU A 643 2.35 -15.20 -26.40
C LEU A 643 1.29 -14.73 -27.39
N TYR A 644 1.24 -13.42 -27.59
CA TYR A 644 0.29 -12.72 -28.44
C TYR A 644 1.03 -11.82 -29.42
N TYR A 645 0.40 -11.60 -30.57
CA TYR A 645 0.86 -10.70 -31.63
C TYR A 645 -0.37 -9.98 -32.19
N GLY A 646 -0.37 -8.64 -32.14
CA GLY A 646 -1.60 -7.86 -32.32
C GLY A 646 -2.64 -8.30 -31.29
N ASP A 647 -3.87 -8.56 -31.72
CA ASP A 647 -4.98 -9.06 -30.91
C ASP A 647 -5.11 -10.60 -30.89
N GLU A 648 -4.23 -11.32 -31.59
CA GLU A 648 -4.33 -12.76 -31.80
C GLU A 648 -3.31 -13.54 -30.95
N LYS A 649 -3.71 -14.74 -30.51
CA LYS A 649 -2.83 -15.67 -29.78
C LYS A 649 -1.78 -16.24 -30.73
N PHE A 650 -0.53 -15.89 -30.48
CA PHE A 650 0.61 -16.28 -31.30
C PHE A 650 1.05 -17.73 -31.05
N GLY A 651 1.10 -18.16 -29.79
CA GLY A 651 1.56 -19.51 -29.43
C GLY A 651 1.88 -19.64 -27.94
N GLU A 652 2.52 -20.75 -27.58
CA GLU A 652 2.95 -21.06 -26.21
C GLU A 652 4.46 -21.35 -26.21
N VAL A 653 5.19 -20.76 -25.27
CA VAL A 653 6.64 -20.98 -25.13
C VAL A 653 6.89 -22.40 -24.62
N VAL A 654 7.58 -23.21 -25.41
CA VAL A 654 8.00 -24.56 -25.02
C VAL A 654 9.30 -24.48 -24.22
N THR A 655 10.30 -23.78 -24.77
CA THR A 655 11.58 -23.54 -24.10
C THR A 655 12.07 -22.12 -24.42
N ILE A 656 12.88 -21.56 -23.52
CA ILE A 656 13.58 -20.30 -23.76
C ILE A 656 14.94 -20.34 -23.07
N ASP A 657 15.98 -19.95 -23.80
CA ASP A 657 17.34 -19.77 -23.29
C ASP A 657 17.72 -18.29 -23.48
N GLN A 658 17.60 -17.51 -22.39
CA GLN A 658 17.91 -16.08 -22.43
C GLN A 658 19.40 -15.79 -22.61
N ALA A 659 20.29 -16.71 -22.23
CA ALA A 659 21.73 -16.51 -22.37
C ALA A 659 22.16 -16.69 -23.84
N LYS A 660 21.53 -17.63 -24.55
CA LYS A 660 21.76 -17.86 -25.98
C LYS A 660 20.87 -17.02 -26.90
N GLY A 661 19.83 -16.39 -26.37
CA GLY A 661 18.88 -15.60 -27.14
C GLY A 661 18.01 -16.46 -28.06
N VAL A 662 17.55 -17.63 -27.59
CA VAL A 662 16.74 -18.56 -28.39
C VAL A 662 15.45 -18.94 -27.68
N VAL A 663 14.32 -18.97 -28.39
CA VAL A 663 13.01 -19.35 -27.89
C VAL A 663 12.30 -20.32 -28.84
N ASP A 664 11.71 -21.38 -28.31
CA ASP A 664 10.88 -22.33 -29.04
C ASP A 664 9.41 -22.09 -28.71
N ILE A 665 8.57 -21.84 -29.73
CA ILE A 665 7.17 -21.45 -29.57
C ILE A 665 6.28 -22.44 -30.32
N LYS A 666 5.42 -23.15 -29.58
CA LYS A 666 4.36 -23.98 -30.12
C LYS A 666 3.25 -23.07 -30.65
N LYS A 667 3.03 -23.10 -31.95
CA LYS A 667 2.13 -22.18 -32.68
C LYS A 667 0.67 -22.52 -32.41
N THR A 668 -0.24 -21.69 -32.91
CA THR A 668 -1.67 -22.03 -33.06
C THR A 668 -1.99 -22.38 -34.51
N LYS A 669 -3.17 -22.95 -34.79
CA LYS A 669 -3.60 -23.21 -36.18
C LYS A 669 -3.69 -21.94 -37.02
N LYS A 670 -4.04 -20.79 -36.41
CA LYS A 670 -4.16 -19.49 -37.10
C LYS A 670 -2.80 -18.84 -37.37
N THR A 671 -1.84 -19.03 -36.48
CA THR A 671 -0.54 -18.34 -36.51
C THR A 671 0.61 -19.23 -37.01
N ALA A 672 0.30 -20.42 -37.51
CA ALA A 672 1.27 -21.44 -37.93
C ALA A 672 2.33 -20.91 -38.90
N GLU A 673 1.99 -19.96 -39.76
CA GLU A 673 2.90 -19.38 -40.78
C GLU A 673 3.25 -17.89 -40.50
N VAL A 674 2.91 -17.39 -39.30
CA VAL A 674 3.15 -15.98 -38.92
C VAL A 674 4.46 -15.87 -38.13
N HIS A 675 5.35 -14.96 -38.53
CA HIS A 675 6.68 -14.77 -37.91
C HIS A 675 6.97 -13.28 -37.65
N PRO A 676 6.41 -12.70 -36.57
CA PRO A 676 6.59 -11.29 -36.23
C PRO A 676 7.96 -11.04 -35.61
N SER A 677 8.42 -9.79 -35.70
CA SER A 677 9.63 -9.31 -35.02
C SER A 677 9.42 -9.06 -33.53
N ALA A 678 8.18 -8.95 -33.07
CA ALA A 678 7.83 -8.79 -31.66
C ALA A 678 6.59 -9.59 -31.26
N VAL A 679 6.60 -10.10 -30.04
CA VAL A 679 5.47 -10.74 -29.37
C VAL A 679 5.44 -10.32 -27.91
N TYR A 680 4.30 -10.48 -27.26
CA TYR A 680 4.17 -10.14 -25.85
C TYR A 680 3.38 -11.20 -25.06
N MET A 681 3.66 -11.32 -23.77
CA MET A 681 2.81 -12.10 -22.87
C MET A 681 1.61 -11.30 -22.43
N TRP A 682 0.44 -11.92 -22.49
CA TRP A 682 -0.76 -11.36 -21.91
C TRP A 682 -1.50 -12.41 -21.10
N GLY A 683 -1.78 -12.07 -19.83
CA GLY A 683 -2.54 -12.91 -18.93
C GLY A 683 -4.03 -12.62 -19.06
N ALA A 684 -4.64 -13.10 -20.15
CA ALA A 684 -6.08 -12.97 -20.37
C ALA A 684 -6.86 -13.46 -19.12
N PRO A 685 -7.90 -12.73 -18.68
CA PRO A 685 -8.68 -13.13 -17.52
C PRO A 685 -9.33 -14.50 -17.65
N LEU A 686 -9.44 -15.21 -16.53
CA LEU A 686 -10.20 -16.46 -16.48
C LEU A 686 -11.71 -16.15 -16.46
N PRO A 687 -12.58 -16.99 -17.08
CA PRO A 687 -14.02 -16.77 -17.03
C PRO A 687 -14.55 -16.83 -15.59
N THR A 688 -15.16 -15.75 -15.10
CA THR A 688 -15.66 -15.59 -13.72
C THR A 688 -17.19 -15.58 -13.62
N ASP A 689 -17.91 -15.98 -14.68
CA ASP A 689 -19.38 -15.91 -14.76
C ASP A 689 -20.08 -16.70 -13.65
N SER A 690 -19.54 -17.84 -13.24
CA SER A 690 -20.13 -18.64 -12.17
C SER A 690 -20.01 -17.97 -10.80
N GLN A 691 -18.86 -17.36 -10.51
CA GLN A 691 -18.60 -16.61 -9.29
C GLN A 691 -19.51 -15.38 -9.22
N ALA A 692 -19.51 -14.57 -10.27
CA ALA A 692 -20.37 -13.39 -10.37
C ALA A 692 -21.86 -13.78 -10.29
N GLY A 693 -22.26 -14.87 -10.94
CA GLY A 693 -23.63 -15.41 -10.86
C GLY A 693 -24.03 -15.86 -9.46
N SER A 694 -23.11 -16.45 -8.68
CA SER A 694 -23.35 -16.79 -7.27
C SER A 694 -23.59 -15.55 -6.41
N LEU A 695 -22.71 -14.55 -6.53
CA LEU A 695 -22.86 -13.27 -5.82
C LEU A 695 -24.18 -12.59 -6.17
N TYR A 696 -24.58 -12.62 -7.44
CA TYR A 696 -25.89 -12.12 -7.88
C TYR A 696 -27.05 -12.86 -7.19
N ARG A 697 -27.00 -14.19 -7.07
CA ARG A 697 -28.05 -14.96 -6.37
C ARG A 697 -28.15 -14.59 -4.89
N ILE A 698 -27.00 -14.44 -4.21
CA ILE A 698 -26.95 -14.01 -2.81
C ILE A 698 -27.50 -12.58 -2.67
N GLY A 699 -27.08 -11.67 -3.55
CA GLY A 699 -27.54 -10.28 -3.61
C GLY A 699 -29.04 -10.16 -3.87
N ALA A 700 -29.57 -10.90 -4.84
CA ALA A 700 -31.00 -10.91 -5.17
C ALA A 700 -31.84 -11.40 -3.98
N TRP A 701 -31.40 -12.50 -3.33
CA TRP A 701 -32.08 -13.00 -2.14
C TRP A 701 -32.07 -11.98 -1.00
N ALA A 702 -30.92 -11.34 -0.74
CA ALA A 702 -30.79 -10.33 0.31
C ALA A 702 -31.59 -9.05 0.04
N ALA A 703 -31.71 -8.64 -1.23
CA ALA A 703 -32.54 -7.50 -1.62
C ALA A 703 -34.03 -7.78 -1.40
N GLU A 704 -34.49 -9.01 -1.65
CA GLU A 704 -35.90 -9.41 -1.49
C GLU A 704 -36.29 -9.67 -0.01
N ASN A 705 -35.39 -10.27 0.78
CA ASN A 705 -35.72 -10.79 2.11
C ASN A 705 -35.09 -9.99 3.27
N GLY A 706 -34.10 -9.14 2.98
CA GLY A 706 -33.24 -8.50 3.99
C GLY A 706 -31.98 -9.32 4.30
N VAL A 707 -30.87 -8.62 4.56
CA VAL A 707 -29.54 -9.24 4.67
C VAL A 707 -29.38 -10.15 5.91
N ASP A 708 -30.05 -9.87 7.03
CA ASP A 708 -29.97 -10.67 8.26
C ASP A 708 -31.20 -11.60 8.47
N ALA A 709 -32.10 -11.69 7.51
CA ALA A 709 -33.30 -12.54 7.62
C ALA A 709 -32.96 -14.04 7.75
N ALA A 710 -33.86 -14.85 8.30
CA ALA A 710 -33.71 -16.30 8.28
C ALA A 710 -33.86 -16.83 6.83
N GLY A 711 -33.12 -17.89 6.47
CA GLY A 711 -33.25 -18.54 5.16
C GLY A 711 -31.93 -18.83 4.46
N LEU A 712 -31.94 -18.85 3.12
CA LEU A 712 -30.85 -19.34 2.29
C LEU A 712 -29.56 -18.54 2.46
N TYR A 713 -28.44 -19.14 2.06
CA TYR A 713 -27.09 -18.54 2.06
C TYR A 713 -26.63 -18.04 3.43
N ARG A 714 -27.14 -18.63 4.53
CA ARG A 714 -26.98 -18.08 5.88
C ARG A 714 -25.51 -17.91 6.29
N ALA A 715 -24.64 -18.88 6.05
CA ALA A 715 -23.22 -18.75 6.41
C ALA A 715 -22.52 -17.63 5.62
N GLY A 716 -22.82 -17.46 4.32
CA GLY A 716 -22.30 -16.34 3.54
C GLY A 716 -22.77 -14.99 4.07
N ARG A 717 -24.04 -14.88 4.48
CA ARG A 717 -24.59 -13.64 5.05
C ARG A 717 -24.04 -13.34 6.45
N ASP A 718 -23.84 -14.35 7.29
CA ASP A 718 -23.17 -14.19 8.58
C ASP A 718 -21.73 -13.69 8.40
N LEU A 719 -20.99 -14.20 7.41
CA LEU A 719 -19.65 -13.70 7.07
C LEU A 719 -19.70 -12.22 6.69
N LEU A 720 -20.63 -11.86 5.81
CA LEU A 720 -20.82 -10.48 5.34
C LEU A 720 -21.14 -9.54 6.52
N LEU A 721 -22.03 -9.94 7.42
CA LEU A 721 -22.45 -9.20 8.62
C LEU A 721 -21.47 -9.30 9.80
N ARG A 722 -20.38 -10.08 9.68
CA ARG A 722 -19.44 -10.39 10.78
C ARG A 722 -20.15 -10.92 12.03
N ARG A 723 -21.13 -11.81 11.86
CA ARG A 723 -21.81 -12.45 13.00
C ARG A 723 -20.90 -13.48 13.67
N PRO A 724 -20.88 -13.56 15.01
CA PRO A 724 -20.20 -14.64 15.72
C PRO A 724 -20.66 -16.04 15.27
N PRO A 725 -19.78 -17.05 15.29
CA PRO A 725 -20.15 -18.43 14.96
C PRO A 725 -21.32 -18.92 15.84
N ARG A 726 -22.40 -19.42 15.22
CA ARG A 726 -23.48 -20.08 15.95
C ARG A 726 -23.08 -21.50 16.36
N LEU A 727 -23.04 -21.72 17.68
CA LEU A 727 -22.71 -23.01 18.28
C LEU A 727 -23.92 -23.57 19.03
N ILE A 728 -24.20 -24.86 18.84
CA ILE A 728 -25.23 -25.59 19.59
C ILE A 728 -24.69 -26.11 20.93
N ASN A 729 -25.59 -26.65 21.76
CA ASN A 729 -25.28 -27.30 23.04
C ASN A 729 -24.60 -26.41 24.09
N GLY A 730 -24.65 -25.08 23.94
CA GLY A 730 -24.01 -24.14 24.86
C GLY A 730 -22.48 -24.10 24.74
N GLU A 731 -21.93 -24.67 23.66
CA GLU A 731 -20.51 -24.68 23.37
C GLU A 731 -19.96 -23.26 23.16
N LYS A 732 -18.67 -23.08 23.48
CA LYS A 732 -18.00 -21.79 23.36
C LYS A 732 -16.69 -21.89 22.56
N LEU A 733 -16.26 -20.77 21.99
CA LEU A 733 -15.03 -20.69 21.19
C LEU A 733 -13.74 -20.76 22.02
N GLN A 734 -13.81 -20.53 23.33
CA GLN A 734 -12.62 -20.57 24.17
C GLN A 734 -12.08 -21.99 24.31
N GLN A 735 -10.75 -22.09 24.33
CA GLN A 735 -10.05 -23.32 24.67
C GLN A 735 -10.23 -23.64 26.16
N LEU A 736 -10.62 -24.87 26.47
CA LEU A 736 -10.67 -25.36 27.84
C LEU A 736 -9.26 -25.72 28.32
N ALA A 737 -8.97 -25.55 29.61
CA ALA A 737 -7.63 -25.82 30.18
C ALA A 737 -7.14 -27.27 29.98
N SER A 738 -8.06 -28.23 29.80
CA SER A 738 -7.77 -29.64 29.55
C SER A 738 -7.62 -30.00 28.07
N GLU A 739 -7.88 -29.07 27.15
CA GLU A 739 -7.90 -29.32 25.72
C GLU A 739 -6.61 -28.89 25.03
N THR A 740 -6.21 -29.65 24.01
CA THR A 740 -5.25 -29.16 23.01
C THR A 740 -5.99 -28.26 22.01
N ALA A 741 -5.25 -27.37 21.32
CA ALA A 741 -5.83 -26.51 20.29
C ALA A 741 -6.62 -27.28 19.20
N VAL A 742 -6.15 -28.49 18.85
CA VAL A 742 -6.82 -29.38 17.90
C VAL A 742 -8.15 -29.90 18.45
N ASN A 743 -8.19 -30.32 19.72
CA ASN A 743 -9.42 -30.79 20.34
C ASN A 743 -10.45 -29.67 20.47
N THR A 744 -10.02 -28.46 20.81
CA THR A 744 -10.88 -27.27 20.81
C THR A 744 -11.46 -27.00 19.42
N ALA A 745 -10.63 -27.01 18.37
CA ALA A 745 -11.11 -26.81 16.99
C ALA A 745 -12.12 -27.90 16.58
N ASN A 746 -11.86 -29.17 16.92
CA ASN A 746 -12.79 -30.28 16.70
C ASN A 746 -14.12 -30.07 17.43
N ARG A 747 -14.10 -29.71 18.72
CA ARG A 747 -15.32 -29.44 19.49
C ARG A 747 -16.16 -28.32 18.86
N ILE A 748 -15.52 -27.23 18.46
CA ILE A 748 -16.20 -26.08 17.84
C ILE A 748 -16.81 -26.46 16.48
N VAL A 749 -16.05 -27.11 15.59
CA VAL A 749 -16.57 -27.44 14.25
C VAL A 749 -17.72 -28.45 14.31
N LEU A 750 -17.71 -29.36 15.28
CA LEU A 750 -18.79 -30.33 15.51
C LEU A 750 -20.07 -29.66 16.04
N ALA A 751 -19.93 -28.54 16.76
CA ALA A 751 -21.04 -27.76 17.31
C ALA A 751 -21.51 -26.62 16.38
N LEU A 752 -20.87 -26.39 15.25
CA LEU A 752 -21.21 -25.29 14.33
C LEU A 752 -22.57 -25.52 13.68
N GLU A 753 -23.46 -24.52 13.66
CA GLU A 753 -24.79 -24.60 13.06
C GLU A 753 -25.06 -23.47 12.06
N ASP A 754 -25.16 -23.85 10.77
CA ASP A 754 -25.47 -22.99 9.62
C ASP A 754 -24.72 -21.65 9.59
N SER A 755 -23.45 -21.65 10.00
CA SER A 755 -22.66 -20.44 10.24
C SER A 755 -21.19 -20.62 9.81
N VAL A 756 -20.34 -19.68 10.18
CA VAL A 756 -18.93 -19.61 9.79
C VAL A 756 -18.04 -19.80 11.00
N PHE A 757 -17.04 -20.66 10.89
CA PHE A 757 -15.98 -20.80 11.87
C PHE A 757 -14.64 -20.43 11.26
N ALA A 758 -14.00 -19.38 11.79
CA ALA A 758 -12.70 -18.93 11.34
C ALA A 758 -11.59 -19.38 12.29
N ILE A 759 -10.51 -19.94 11.71
CA ILE A 759 -9.28 -20.24 12.40
C ILE A 759 -8.15 -19.41 11.78
N GLN A 760 -7.62 -18.50 12.58
CA GLN A 760 -6.36 -17.85 12.27
C GLN A 760 -5.23 -18.74 12.79
N GLY A 761 -4.35 -19.18 11.91
CA GLY A 761 -3.16 -19.89 12.33
C GLY A 761 -1.89 -19.16 11.97
N PRO A 762 -1.10 -18.73 12.95
CA PRO A 762 0.20 -18.14 12.69
C PRO A 762 1.20 -19.10 12.00
N PRO A 763 2.40 -18.65 11.60
CA PRO A 763 3.42 -19.47 10.98
C PRO A 763 3.82 -20.67 11.85
N GLY A 764 3.75 -21.87 11.26
CA GLY A 764 4.13 -23.10 11.94
C GLY A 764 3.14 -23.57 13.02
N SER A 765 1.94 -22.99 13.13
CA SER A 765 0.96 -23.40 14.15
C SER A 765 0.15 -24.67 13.84
N GLY A 766 0.35 -25.26 12.65
CA GLY A 766 -0.34 -26.49 12.27
C GLY A 766 -1.77 -26.29 11.76
N LYS A 767 -2.04 -25.19 11.03
CA LYS A 767 -3.34 -24.94 10.37
C LYS A 767 -3.88 -26.15 9.60
N THR A 768 -3.13 -26.61 8.58
CA THR A 768 -3.56 -27.72 7.72
C THR A 768 -3.68 -29.03 8.51
N TYR A 769 -2.79 -29.25 9.49
CA TYR A 769 -2.82 -30.40 10.40
C TYR A 769 -4.10 -30.44 11.26
N THR A 770 -4.55 -29.27 11.74
CA THR A 770 -5.80 -29.11 12.49
C THR A 770 -7.01 -29.25 11.57
N GLY A 771 -6.97 -28.62 10.39
CA GLY A 771 -7.97 -28.74 9.33
C GLY A 771 -8.26 -30.18 8.93
N ALA A 772 -7.21 -30.95 8.67
CA ALA A 772 -7.31 -32.36 8.30
C ALA A 772 -8.04 -33.21 9.34
N ARG A 773 -7.75 -33.01 10.62
CA ARG A 773 -8.40 -33.74 11.73
C ARG A 773 -9.86 -33.35 11.92
N MET A 774 -10.19 -32.07 11.78
CA MET A 774 -11.58 -31.61 11.77
C MET A 774 -12.37 -32.29 10.66
N ILE A 775 -11.80 -32.39 9.46
CA ILE A 775 -12.42 -33.09 8.32
C ILE A 775 -12.64 -34.57 8.66
N CYS A 776 -11.64 -35.28 9.22
CA CYS A 776 -11.79 -36.67 9.64
C CYS A 776 -12.93 -36.86 10.65
N GLU A 777 -13.04 -36.00 11.67
CA GLU A 777 -14.12 -36.06 12.67
C GLU A 777 -15.51 -35.82 12.06
N LEU A 778 -15.63 -34.88 11.13
CA LEU A 778 -16.90 -34.65 10.42
C LEU A 778 -17.28 -35.82 9.50
N VAL A 779 -16.30 -36.43 8.84
CA VAL A 779 -16.53 -37.62 7.99
C VAL A 779 -16.98 -38.82 8.84
N LYS A 780 -16.49 -38.98 10.07
CA LYS A 780 -17.00 -40.01 11.01
C LYS A 780 -18.49 -39.84 11.32
N LEU A 781 -19.00 -38.60 11.28
CA LEU A 781 -20.42 -38.30 11.42
C LEU A 781 -21.21 -38.40 10.10
N GLY A 782 -20.60 -38.94 9.04
CA GLY A 782 -21.22 -39.12 7.73
C GLY A 782 -21.41 -37.82 6.94
N LYS A 783 -20.71 -36.73 7.29
CA LYS A 783 -20.81 -35.46 6.59
C LYS A 783 -20.06 -35.48 5.26
N ARG A 784 -20.63 -34.82 4.26
CA ARG A 784 -20.00 -34.52 2.97
C ARG A 784 -19.20 -33.24 3.08
N ILE A 785 -17.93 -33.28 2.69
CA ILE A 785 -16.99 -32.19 2.90
C ILE A 785 -16.49 -31.65 1.57
N GLY A 786 -16.54 -30.33 1.42
CA GLY A 786 -15.88 -29.60 0.35
C GLY A 786 -14.56 -28.99 0.82
N VAL A 787 -13.58 -28.92 -0.06
CA VAL A 787 -12.32 -28.19 0.14
C VAL A 787 -12.13 -27.19 -1.01
N ALA A 788 -11.87 -25.94 -0.67
CA ALA A 788 -11.56 -24.87 -1.61
C ALA A 788 -10.28 -24.12 -1.21
N ALA A 789 -9.53 -23.66 -2.21
CA ALA A 789 -8.43 -22.72 -2.05
C ALA A 789 -8.15 -22.02 -3.40
N LEU A 790 -7.24 -21.05 -3.41
CA LEU A 790 -6.85 -20.32 -4.63
C LEU A 790 -6.10 -21.17 -5.66
N SER A 791 -5.43 -22.25 -5.26
CA SER A 791 -4.65 -23.08 -6.17
C SER A 791 -4.86 -24.58 -5.95
N HIS A 792 -4.77 -25.34 -7.05
CA HIS A 792 -4.85 -26.81 -7.00
C HIS A 792 -3.80 -27.42 -6.08
N LYS A 793 -2.60 -26.83 -5.99
CA LYS A 793 -1.53 -27.29 -5.10
C LYS A 793 -1.91 -27.21 -3.62
N VAL A 794 -2.57 -26.14 -3.20
CA VAL A 794 -3.02 -25.96 -1.80
C VAL A 794 -4.14 -26.96 -1.48
N ILE A 795 -5.12 -27.10 -2.38
CA ILE A 795 -6.21 -28.07 -2.25
C ILE A 795 -5.64 -29.48 -2.11
N ARG A 796 -4.73 -29.86 -3.01
CA ARG A 796 -4.11 -31.20 -2.99
C ARG A 796 -3.38 -31.45 -1.67
N LYS A 797 -2.58 -30.49 -1.21
CA LYS A 797 -1.87 -30.61 0.07
C LYS A 797 -2.82 -30.91 1.24
N LEU A 798 -3.95 -30.19 1.34
CA LEU A 798 -4.91 -30.45 2.41
C LEU A 798 -5.59 -31.81 2.26
N LEU A 799 -5.91 -32.26 1.04
CA LEU A 799 -6.45 -33.61 0.81
C LEU A 799 -5.45 -34.70 1.22
N ASP A 800 -4.17 -34.55 0.88
CA ASP A 800 -3.13 -35.48 1.27
C ASP A 800 -2.97 -35.51 2.82
N ASP A 801 -3.01 -34.34 3.47
CA ASP A 801 -2.96 -34.23 4.93
C ASP A 801 -4.21 -34.88 5.59
N VAL A 802 -5.37 -34.84 4.95
CA VAL A 802 -6.59 -35.55 5.41
C VAL A 802 -6.41 -37.06 5.34
N VAL A 803 -5.85 -37.58 4.25
CA VAL A 803 -5.54 -39.02 4.11
C VAL A 803 -4.54 -39.46 5.18
N ALA A 804 -3.47 -38.68 5.37
CA ALA A 804 -2.47 -38.96 6.41
C ALA A 804 -3.07 -38.92 7.83
N ALA A 805 -3.90 -37.92 8.13
CA ALA A 805 -4.59 -37.84 9.41
C ALA A 805 -5.53 -39.03 9.64
N ALA A 806 -6.24 -39.48 8.60
CA ALA A 806 -7.11 -40.64 8.67
C ALA A 806 -6.32 -41.92 9.02
N GLN A 807 -5.14 -42.11 8.41
CA GLN A 807 -4.24 -43.22 8.71
C GLN A 807 -3.72 -43.15 10.16
N GLU A 808 -3.26 -41.98 10.60
CA GLU A 808 -2.81 -41.76 11.99
C GLU A 808 -3.93 -42.02 13.02
N MET A 809 -5.17 -41.70 12.65
CA MET A 809 -6.36 -41.92 13.47
C MET A 809 -6.94 -43.34 13.31
N SER A 810 -6.29 -44.22 12.53
CA SER A 810 -6.77 -45.58 12.22
C SER A 810 -8.22 -45.61 11.71
N PHE A 811 -8.56 -44.70 10.78
CA PHE A 811 -9.89 -44.53 10.22
C PHE A 811 -9.89 -44.67 8.69
N GLU A 812 -10.47 -45.76 8.17
CA GLU A 812 -10.52 -46.07 6.73
C GLU A 812 -11.71 -45.42 5.98
N GLY A 813 -12.53 -44.62 6.66
CA GLY A 813 -13.76 -44.07 6.08
C GLY A 813 -13.58 -42.90 5.13
N VAL A 814 -12.37 -42.35 4.98
CA VAL A 814 -12.09 -41.18 4.13
C VAL A 814 -11.90 -41.57 2.67
N ARG A 815 -12.64 -40.91 1.78
CA ARG A 815 -12.51 -41.06 0.31
C ARG A 815 -12.41 -39.68 -0.32
N CYS A 816 -11.18 -39.30 -0.67
CA CYS A 816 -10.87 -38.00 -1.24
C CYS A 816 -10.91 -38.01 -2.78
N LEU A 817 -11.43 -36.93 -3.36
CA LEU A 817 -11.37 -36.68 -4.80
C LEU A 817 -10.98 -35.22 -5.07
N HIS A 818 -10.04 -35.01 -5.98
CA HIS A 818 -9.56 -33.70 -6.41
C HIS A 818 -10.04 -33.38 -7.82
N ARG A 819 -10.77 -32.27 -7.98
CA ARG A 819 -11.10 -31.71 -9.29
C ARG A 819 -9.89 -30.96 -9.83
N ASP A 820 -9.16 -31.58 -10.75
CA ASP A 820 -8.00 -31.00 -11.42
C ASP A 820 -7.83 -31.63 -12.82
N LYS A 821 -7.66 -30.79 -13.85
CA LYS A 821 -7.48 -31.26 -15.24
C LYS A 821 -6.11 -31.93 -15.43
N GLU A 822 -5.10 -31.45 -14.71
CA GLU A 822 -3.70 -31.92 -14.82
C GLU A 822 -3.27 -32.71 -13.58
N GLY A 823 -4.21 -33.03 -12.68
CA GLY A 823 -3.92 -33.71 -11.43
C GLY A 823 -3.49 -35.17 -11.62
N GLU A 824 -2.48 -35.56 -10.85
CA GLU A 824 -2.02 -36.95 -10.72
C GLU A 824 -2.80 -37.67 -9.62
N GLU A 825 -3.19 -38.92 -9.86
CA GLU A 825 -3.78 -39.76 -8.80
C GLU A 825 -2.70 -40.18 -7.79
N SER A 826 -3.08 -40.30 -6.52
CA SER A 826 -2.24 -40.92 -5.49
C SER A 826 -3.02 -41.90 -4.65
N GLU A 827 -2.29 -42.68 -3.85
CA GLU A 827 -2.87 -43.51 -2.81
C GLU A 827 -3.75 -42.65 -1.89
N GLY A 828 -5.07 -42.92 -1.89
CA GLY A 828 -6.07 -42.21 -1.08
C GLY A 828 -6.72 -40.96 -1.70
N VAL A 829 -6.25 -40.45 -2.85
CA VAL A 829 -6.85 -39.27 -3.51
C VAL A 829 -7.09 -39.53 -5.01
N ALA A 830 -8.36 -39.67 -5.38
CA ALA A 830 -8.79 -39.79 -6.78
C ALA A 830 -8.81 -38.43 -7.49
N VAL A 831 -8.81 -38.40 -8.83
CA VAL A 831 -8.84 -37.14 -9.61
C VAL A 831 -10.00 -37.14 -10.61
N ALA A 832 -10.84 -36.11 -10.57
CA ALA A 832 -11.85 -35.83 -11.60
C ALA A 832 -11.29 -34.86 -12.65
N ARG A 833 -11.09 -35.36 -13.87
CA ARG A 833 -10.40 -34.63 -14.95
C ARG A 833 -11.34 -33.99 -15.95
N ILE A 834 -12.55 -34.54 -16.12
CA ILE A 834 -13.45 -34.19 -17.22
C ILE A 834 -14.12 -32.84 -16.93
N ASP A 835 -15.14 -32.86 -16.08
CA ASP A 835 -15.96 -31.70 -15.76
C ASP A 835 -16.28 -31.63 -14.27
N ASN A 836 -17.04 -30.60 -13.90
CA ASN A 836 -17.47 -30.42 -12.51
C ASN A 836 -18.59 -31.40 -12.11
N ASP A 837 -19.35 -31.92 -13.09
CA ASP A 837 -20.46 -32.84 -12.84
C ASP A 837 -19.95 -34.19 -12.34
N GLU A 838 -18.80 -34.66 -12.82
CA GLU A 838 -18.09 -35.83 -12.30
C GLU A 838 -17.80 -35.71 -10.79
N ALA A 839 -17.22 -34.57 -10.38
CA ALA A 839 -16.83 -34.32 -9.00
C ALA A 839 -18.05 -34.18 -8.07
N LEU A 840 -19.08 -33.44 -8.49
CA LEU A 840 -20.31 -33.27 -7.70
C LEU A 840 -21.10 -34.59 -7.60
N SER A 841 -21.15 -35.38 -8.67
CA SER A 841 -21.81 -36.69 -8.66
C SER A 841 -21.09 -37.70 -7.77
N ALA A 842 -19.79 -37.56 -7.55
CA ALA A 842 -19.04 -38.43 -6.62
C ALA A 842 -19.52 -38.28 -5.18
N LEU A 843 -19.98 -37.09 -4.77
CA LEU A 843 -20.56 -36.83 -3.45
C LEU A 843 -21.93 -37.49 -3.28
N THR A 844 -22.79 -37.42 -4.31
CA THR A 844 -24.15 -37.98 -4.25
C THR A 844 -24.15 -39.50 -4.38
N THR A 845 -23.25 -40.07 -5.19
CA THR A 845 -23.09 -41.52 -5.36
C THR A 845 -22.28 -42.19 -4.24
N GLY A 846 -21.71 -41.42 -3.31
CA GLY A 846 -20.91 -41.93 -2.20
C GLY A 846 -19.49 -42.40 -2.58
N LYS A 847 -19.09 -42.21 -3.85
CA LYS A 847 -17.74 -42.50 -4.36
C LYS A 847 -16.67 -41.67 -3.63
N ALA A 848 -17.01 -40.44 -3.25
CA ALA A 848 -16.17 -39.58 -2.41
C ALA A 848 -17.02 -38.96 -1.29
N ASN A 849 -16.39 -38.70 -0.14
CA ASN A 849 -16.99 -37.91 0.94
C ASN A 849 -16.20 -36.64 1.25
N VAL A 850 -15.00 -36.50 0.68
CA VAL A 850 -14.22 -35.25 0.69
C VAL A 850 -13.87 -34.92 -0.76
N VAL A 851 -14.38 -33.79 -1.26
CA VAL A 851 -14.07 -33.31 -2.63
C VAL A 851 -13.36 -31.98 -2.55
N GLY A 852 -12.25 -31.84 -3.27
CA GLY A 852 -11.50 -30.59 -3.38
C GLY A 852 -11.59 -29.97 -4.77
N GLY A 853 -11.78 -28.66 -4.85
CA GLY A 853 -11.78 -27.92 -6.10
C GLY A 853 -11.68 -26.41 -5.87
N THR A 854 -11.26 -25.67 -6.88
CA THR A 854 -11.17 -24.21 -6.82
C THR A 854 -12.57 -23.58 -6.82
N SER A 855 -12.67 -22.24 -6.76
CA SER A 855 -13.95 -21.53 -6.76
C SER A 855 -14.88 -21.91 -7.93
N TRP A 856 -14.31 -22.31 -9.06
CA TRP A 856 -15.07 -22.76 -10.25
C TRP A 856 -15.87 -24.04 -10.02
N LEU A 857 -15.50 -24.88 -9.06
CA LEU A 857 -16.29 -26.07 -8.70
C LEU A 857 -17.52 -25.70 -7.86
N TRP A 858 -17.36 -24.73 -6.94
CA TRP A 858 -18.32 -24.44 -5.88
C TRP A 858 -19.26 -23.25 -6.16
N SER A 859 -18.94 -22.43 -7.16
CA SER A 859 -19.74 -21.24 -7.54
C SER A 859 -20.90 -21.47 -8.55
N PRO A 860 -20.91 -22.53 -9.38
CA PRO A 860 -22.07 -22.83 -10.22
C PRO A 860 -23.32 -23.18 -9.39
N GLU A 861 -24.51 -22.92 -9.94
CA GLU A 861 -25.79 -23.22 -9.27
C GLU A 861 -25.96 -24.70 -8.89
N LYS A 862 -25.43 -25.61 -9.72
CA LYS A 862 -25.41 -27.06 -9.44
C LYS A 862 -24.68 -27.43 -8.15
N ALA A 863 -23.77 -26.58 -7.64
CA ALA A 863 -23.04 -26.84 -6.41
C ALA A 863 -23.82 -26.45 -5.15
N PHE A 864 -24.97 -25.78 -5.29
CA PHE A 864 -25.79 -25.30 -4.17
C PHE A 864 -26.08 -26.42 -3.15
N GLU A 865 -25.64 -26.22 -1.91
CA GLU A 865 -25.76 -27.18 -0.78
C GLU A 865 -25.32 -28.63 -1.12
N SER A 866 -24.36 -28.78 -2.04
CA SER A 866 -23.81 -30.09 -2.44
C SER A 866 -22.97 -30.76 -1.35
N VAL A 867 -22.45 -29.98 -0.40
CA VAL A 867 -21.70 -30.44 0.77
C VAL A 867 -22.29 -29.89 2.07
N ASP A 868 -22.05 -30.57 3.18
CA ASP A 868 -22.55 -30.13 4.50
C ASP A 868 -21.63 -29.07 5.11
N VAL A 869 -20.32 -29.19 4.88
CA VAL A 869 -19.28 -28.26 5.35
C VAL A 869 -18.29 -27.97 4.23
N LEU A 870 -17.98 -26.69 3.99
CA LEU A 870 -16.94 -26.27 3.06
C LEU A 870 -15.75 -25.68 3.83
N PHE A 871 -14.59 -26.31 3.69
CA PHE A 871 -13.31 -25.82 4.20
C PHE A 871 -12.64 -24.95 3.15
N ILE A 872 -12.21 -23.76 3.56
CA ILE A 872 -11.51 -22.80 2.70
C ILE A 872 -10.12 -22.62 3.29
N ASP A 873 -9.12 -23.22 2.65
CA ASP A 873 -7.71 -23.07 3.06
C ASP A 873 -7.07 -21.85 2.40
N GLU A 874 -6.12 -21.23 3.09
CA GLU A 874 -5.55 -19.92 2.75
C GLU A 874 -6.62 -18.82 2.58
N ALA A 875 -7.66 -18.83 3.43
CA ALA A 875 -8.75 -17.85 3.44
C ALA A 875 -8.30 -16.41 3.78
N GLY A 876 -7.06 -16.23 4.25
CA GLY A 876 -6.42 -14.92 4.40
C GLY A 876 -5.92 -14.33 3.07
N GLN A 877 -5.90 -15.13 2.00
CA GLN A 877 -5.53 -14.69 0.64
C GLN A 877 -6.73 -14.66 -0.32
N MET A 878 -7.76 -15.45 -0.03
CA MET A 878 -8.97 -15.50 -0.85
C MET A 878 -9.86 -14.28 -0.55
N SER A 879 -10.25 -13.55 -1.60
CA SER A 879 -11.07 -12.34 -1.44
C SER A 879 -12.42 -12.68 -0.82
N LEU A 880 -13.01 -11.72 -0.10
CA LEU A 880 -14.37 -11.88 0.43
C LEU A 880 -15.37 -12.22 -0.70
N ALA A 881 -15.20 -11.63 -1.89
CA ALA A 881 -16.01 -11.92 -3.07
C ALA A 881 -15.96 -13.41 -3.47
N ASP A 882 -14.76 -13.98 -3.54
CA ASP A 882 -14.57 -15.38 -3.92
C ASP A 882 -15.11 -16.33 -2.83
N VAL A 883 -14.94 -15.99 -1.55
CA VAL A 883 -15.47 -16.80 -0.43
C VAL A 883 -16.99 -16.77 -0.38
N LEU A 884 -17.62 -15.60 -0.57
CA LEU A 884 -19.08 -15.52 -0.69
C LEU A 884 -19.60 -16.27 -1.91
N ALA A 885 -18.90 -16.21 -3.05
CA ALA A 885 -19.31 -16.93 -4.25
C ALA A 885 -19.34 -18.46 -4.04
N VAL A 886 -18.37 -19.02 -3.31
CA VAL A 886 -18.36 -20.46 -3.00
C VAL A 886 -19.26 -20.84 -1.81
N SER A 887 -19.67 -19.86 -0.99
CA SER A 887 -20.42 -20.09 0.25
C SER A 887 -21.73 -20.84 0.04
N GLN A 888 -22.38 -20.66 -1.12
CA GLN A 888 -23.64 -21.34 -1.44
C GLN A 888 -23.53 -22.87 -1.47
N ALA A 889 -22.31 -23.42 -1.62
CA ALA A 889 -22.12 -24.86 -1.76
C ALA A 889 -22.34 -25.61 -0.45
N ALA A 890 -22.35 -24.91 0.69
CA ALA A 890 -22.48 -25.48 2.01
C ALA A 890 -23.36 -24.65 2.93
N LYS A 891 -23.91 -25.29 3.95
CA LYS A 891 -24.57 -24.60 5.06
C LYS A 891 -23.58 -24.07 6.09
N LYS A 892 -22.40 -24.70 6.20
CA LYS A 892 -21.37 -24.38 7.18
C LYS A 892 -20.04 -24.09 6.49
N LEU A 893 -19.36 -23.03 6.91
CA LEU A 893 -18.05 -22.66 6.37
C LEU A 893 -16.98 -22.76 7.44
N VAL A 894 -15.82 -23.29 7.08
CA VAL A 894 -14.61 -23.26 7.93
C VAL A 894 -13.51 -22.52 7.18
N LEU A 895 -13.09 -21.37 7.70
CA LEU A 895 -12.04 -20.54 7.11
C LEU A 895 -10.71 -20.84 7.82
N LEU A 896 -9.71 -21.32 7.08
CA LEU A 896 -8.36 -21.57 7.57
C LEU A 896 -7.39 -20.61 6.88
N GLY A 897 -6.59 -19.87 7.63
CA GLY A 897 -5.63 -18.95 7.00
C GLY A 897 -4.95 -18.02 7.98
N ASP A 898 -4.29 -17.01 7.42
CA ASP A 898 -3.60 -15.99 8.21
C ASP A 898 -3.50 -14.67 7.43
N PRO A 899 -4.34 -13.66 7.76
CA PRO A 899 -4.28 -12.34 7.12
C PRO A 899 -2.96 -11.61 7.33
N GLN A 900 -2.19 -11.96 8.36
CA GLN A 900 -0.90 -11.34 8.66
C GLN A 900 0.24 -11.86 7.76
N GLN A 901 -0.04 -12.86 6.89
CA GLN A 901 0.88 -13.32 5.84
C GLN A 901 0.58 -12.62 4.52
N LEU A 902 1.23 -13.03 3.42
CA LEU A 902 1.11 -12.35 2.13
C LEU A 902 -0.34 -12.21 1.68
N GLU A 903 -0.75 -10.99 1.40
CA GLU A 903 -2.01 -10.67 0.72
C GLU A 903 -1.92 -11.04 -0.76
N ARG A 904 -3.08 -11.31 -1.36
CA ARG A 904 -3.19 -11.41 -2.82
C ARG A 904 -3.03 -10.01 -3.41
N PRO A 905 -2.15 -9.82 -4.42
CA PRO A 905 -2.12 -8.58 -5.17
C PRO A 905 -3.46 -8.39 -5.91
N THR A 906 -4.19 -7.34 -5.57
CA THR A 906 -5.34 -6.87 -6.34
C THR A 906 -4.87 -6.21 -7.63
N LYS A 907 -5.59 -6.48 -8.72
CA LYS A 907 -5.34 -5.87 -10.03
C LYS A 907 -6.25 -4.69 -10.26
N GLY A 908 -7.50 -4.79 -9.84
CA GLY A 908 -8.54 -3.78 -9.91
C GLY A 908 -8.50 -2.80 -8.74
N SER A 909 -9.13 -1.64 -8.93
CA SER A 909 -9.46 -0.72 -7.83
C SER A 909 -10.79 -1.15 -7.24
N HIS A 910 -10.86 -1.26 -5.91
CA HIS A 910 -12.05 -1.65 -5.18
C HIS A 910 -12.39 -0.58 -4.12
N PRO A 911 -13.68 -0.30 -3.88
CA PRO A 911 -14.14 0.50 -2.75
C PRO A 911 -13.81 -0.19 -1.43
N ASP A 912 -13.68 0.62 -0.37
CA ASP A 912 -13.26 0.16 0.96
C ASP A 912 -14.03 -1.07 1.45
N GLY A 913 -13.30 -2.05 1.98
CA GLY A 913 -13.82 -3.32 2.46
C GLY A 913 -14.00 -4.38 1.36
N ALA A 914 -14.19 -4.01 0.09
CA ALA A 914 -14.35 -4.98 -1.00
C ALA A 914 -13.01 -5.58 -1.48
N GLU A 915 -11.89 -4.93 -1.17
CA GLU A 915 -10.52 -5.40 -1.38
C GLU A 915 -10.09 -6.51 -0.40
N LYS A 916 -10.75 -6.61 0.75
CA LYS A 916 -10.32 -7.46 1.86
C LYS A 916 -10.47 -8.95 1.58
N SER A 917 -9.57 -9.75 2.18
CA SER A 917 -9.79 -11.19 2.28
C SER A 917 -10.93 -11.53 3.25
N ALA A 918 -11.47 -12.75 3.17
CA ALA A 918 -12.56 -13.15 4.05
C ALA A 918 -12.17 -13.15 5.53
N LEU A 919 -10.94 -13.58 5.86
CA LEU A 919 -10.46 -13.53 7.25
C LEU A 919 -10.15 -12.08 7.68
N GLU A 920 -9.56 -11.26 6.82
CA GLU A 920 -9.29 -9.85 7.13
C GLU A 920 -10.58 -9.06 7.43
N HIS A 921 -11.67 -9.34 6.70
CA HIS A 921 -12.99 -8.77 6.99
C HIS A 921 -13.49 -9.13 8.41
N LEU A 922 -13.20 -10.34 8.89
CA LEU A 922 -13.56 -10.77 10.25
C LEU A 922 -12.64 -10.20 11.34
N LEU A 923 -11.39 -9.84 11.01
CA LEU A 923 -10.43 -9.24 11.93
C LEU A 923 -10.76 -7.77 12.24
N ASP A 924 -11.45 -7.09 11.31
CA ASP A 924 -11.91 -5.70 11.48
C ASP A 924 -10.80 -4.74 11.94
N GLY A 925 -9.65 -4.81 11.28
CA GLY A 925 -8.48 -3.99 11.60
C GLY A 925 -7.60 -4.50 12.74
N GLN A 926 -8.01 -5.53 13.48
CA GLN A 926 -7.15 -6.19 14.48
C GLN A 926 -6.12 -7.09 13.81
N LYS A 927 -5.01 -7.42 14.50
CA LYS A 927 -4.01 -8.36 13.96
C LYS A 927 -4.37 -9.80 14.19
N THR A 928 -5.04 -10.05 15.32
CA THR A 928 -5.49 -11.39 15.69
C THR A 928 -7.00 -11.50 15.75
N ILE A 929 -7.53 -12.69 15.45
CA ILE A 929 -8.96 -12.93 15.51
C ILE A 929 -9.49 -12.76 16.95
N PRO A 930 -10.57 -11.97 17.14
CA PRO A 930 -11.18 -11.79 18.46
C PRO A 930 -11.71 -13.11 19.04
N ALA A 931 -11.63 -13.28 20.36
CA ALA A 931 -12.02 -14.51 21.05
C ALA A 931 -13.51 -14.91 20.86
N GLY A 932 -14.37 -13.95 20.51
CA GLY A 932 -15.78 -14.19 20.20
C GLY A 932 -16.09 -14.46 18.73
N MET A 933 -15.11 -14.26 17.83
CA MET A 933 -15.31 -14.32 16.37
C MET A 933 -14.70 -15.57 15.72
N GLY A 934 -13.66 -16.14 16.34
CA GLY A 934 -13.06 -17.38 15.88
C GLY A 934 -11.93 -17.82 16.79
N PHE A 935 -11.03 -18.65 16.26
CA PHE A 935 -9.99 -19.30 17.05
C PHE A 935 -8.58 -18.99 16.52
N LEU A 936 -7.73 -18.44 17.38
CA LEU A 936 -6.30 -18.25 17.10
C LEU A 936 -5.53 -19.49 17.59
N LEU A 937 -4.77 -20.14 16.70
CA LEU A 937 -3.87 -21.22 17.13
C LEU A 937 -2.69 -20.62 17.92
N PRO A 938 -2.55 -20.92 19.23
CA PRO A 938 -1.68 -20.15 20.12
C PRO A 938 -0.21 -20.60 20.08
N GLU A 939 0.10 -21.79 19.58
CA GLU A 939 1.45 -22.36 19.62
C GLU A 939 2.03 -22.62 18.23
N THR A 940 3.33 -22.38 18.04
CA THR A 940 4.09 -22.74 16.85
C THR A 940 5.03 -23.93 17.09
N TRP A 941 5.16 -24.78 16.06
CA TRP A 941 6.07 -25.94 15.99
C TRP A 941 7.37 -25.64 15.21
N ARG A 942 7.48 -24.41 14.70
CA ARG A 942 8.58 -23.98 13.82
C ARG A 942 9.58 -23.06 14.52
N LEU A 943 9.10 -21.97 15.09
CA LEU A 943 9.95 -20.84 15.47
C LEU A 943 10.64 -21.12 16.81
N HIS A 944 11.96 -20.97 16.88
CA HIS A 944 12.68 -20.88 18.15
C HIS A 944 12.11 -19.70 18.99
N PRO A 945 12.02 -19.79 20.34
CA PRO A 945 11.44 -18.75 21.19
C PRO A 945 11.90 -17.31 20.88
N LYS A 946 13.21 -17.09 20.70
CA LYS A 946 13.77 -15.76 20.34
C LYS A 946 13.33 -15.21 18.96
N VAL A 947 13.01 -16.09 18.00
CA VAL A 947 12.45 -15.66 16.70
C VAL A 947 10.94 -15.43 16.85
N CYS A 948 10.28 -16.31 17.60
CA CYS A 948 8.86 -16.25 17.90
C CYS A 948 8.50 -14.98 18.67
N GLU A 949 9.32 -14.52 19.61
CA GLU A 949 9.11 -13.30 20.39
C GLU A 949 8.87 -12.09 19.48
N PHE A 950 9.72 -11.90 18.47
CA PHE A 950 9.55 -10.83 17.47
C PHE A 950 8.28 -11.04 16.63
N THR A 951 8.09 -12.24 16.08
CA THR A 951 6.91 -12.53 15.27
C THR A 951 5.61 -12.33 16.04
N SER A 952 5.56 -12.77 17.29
CA SER A 952 4.41 -12.68 18.19
C SER A 952 4.11 -11.23 18.55
N ALA A 953 5.12 -10.47 18.99
CA ALA A 953 4.93 -9.08 19.43
C ALA A 953 4.43 -8.16 18.30
N PHE A 954 4.98 -8.29 17.09
CA PHE A 954 4.69 -7.35 16.01
C PHE A 954 3.50 -7.75 15.14
N PHE A 955 3.25 -9.05 14.95
CA PHE A 955 2.21 -9.55 14.03
C PHE A 955 1.06 -10.28 14.72
N TYR A 956 1.20 -10.71 15.97
CA TYR A 956 0.18 -11.50 16.67
C TYR A 956 -0.12 -11.02 18.10
N GLU A 957 0.13 -9.75 18.41
CA GLU A 957 -0.23 -9.11 19.70
C GLU A 957 0.34 -9.84 20.93
N GLY A 958 1.45 -10.55 20.77
CA GLY A 958 2.06 -11.37 21.83
C GLY A 958 1.30 -12.65 22.16
N ARG A 959 0.32 -13.07 21.34
CA ARG A 959 -0.55 -14.24 21.56
C ARG A 959 -0.03 -15.55 20.94
N LEU A 960 1.14 -15.52 20.28
CA LEU A 960 1.82 -16.69 19.72
C LEU A 960 3.00 -17.11 20.59
N GLU A 961 3.07 -18.40 20.94
CA GLU A 961 4.14 -18.98 21.75
C GLU A 961 4.83 -20.14 21.04
N SER A 962 6.11 -20.35 21.34
CA SER A 962 6.87 -21.52 20.86
C SER A 962 6.67 -22.70 21.79
N ARG A 963 6.52 -23.90 21.23
CA ARG A 963 6.65 -25.14 22.00
C ARG A 963 8.01 -25.22 22.70
N GLU A 964 8.03 -25.63 23.96
CA GLU A 964 9.23 -25.64 24.81
C GLU A 964 10.43 -26.35 24.16
N LEU A 965 10.19 -27.50 23.51
CA LEU A 965 11.22 -28.30 22.84
C LEU A 965 12.02 -27.54 21.76
N LEU A 966 11.47 -26.44 21.23
CA LEU A 966 12.08 -25.61 20.18
C LEU A 966 13.26 -24.77 20.68
N GLN A 967 13.39 -24.58 22.00
CA GLN A 967 14.54 -23.87 22.60
C GLN A 967 15.89 -24.55 22.31
N ASN A 968 15.86 -25.83 21.95
CA ASN A 968 17.06 -26.60 21.59
C ASN A 968 17.51 -26.36 20.14
N ARG A 969 16.79 -25.55 19.37
CA ARG A 969 17.11 -25.27 17.96
C ARG A 969 18.14 -24.16 17.84
N VAL A 970 19.42 -24.49 17.97
CA VAL A 970 20.53 -23.53 17.99
C VAL A 970 21.60 -23.81 16.95
N LEU A 971 22.36 -22.77 16.59
CA LEU A 971 23.60 -22.83 15.84
C LEU A 971 24.78 -22.78 16.80
N GLU A 972 25.82 -23.58 16.57
CA GLU A 972 27.07 -23.54 17.32
C GLU A 972 28.27 -23.54 16.36
N GLY A 973 29.39 -22.97 16.80
CA GLY A 973 30.66 -22.99 16.05
C GLY A 973 30.89 -21.83 15.08
N HIS A 974 29.90 -20.96 14.86
CA HIS A 974 30.12 -19.73 14.07
C HIS A 974 30.65 -18.59 14.96
N ALA A 975 31.58 -17.77 14.45
CA ALA A 975 32.29 -16.74 15.21
C ALA A 975 31.36 -15.68 15.84
N TRP A 976 30.29 -15.29 15.14
CA TRP A 976 29.33 -14.27 15.59
C TRP A 976 27.85 -14.68 15.41
N LEU A 977 27.57 -15.86 14.85
CA LEU A 977 26.21 -16.42 14.66
C LEU A 977 26.00 -17.63 15.57
N ASN A 978 26.29 -17.46 16.86
CA ASN A 978 26.14 -18.51 17.87
C ASN A 978 24.78 -18.39 18.58
N GLY A 979 24.10 -19.51 18.77
CA GLY A 979 22.76 -19.59 19.37
C GLY A 979 21.62 -19.50 18.37
N ALA A 980 20.58 -18.73 18.71
CA ALA A 980 19.35 -18.55 17.93
C ALA A 980 18.81 -17.12 18.13
N GLY A 981 18.02 -16.63 17.17
CA GLY A 981 17.43 -15.29 17.24
C GLY A 981 17.54 -14.48 15.94
N LEU A 982 17.69 -13.17 16.10
CA LEU A 982 17.73 -12.19 15.01
C LEU A 982 19.10 -11.53 14.95
N TRP A 983 19.60 -11.30 13.74
CA TRP A 983 20.87 -10.62 13.48
C TRP A 983 20.69 -9.56 12.41
N ILE A 984 21.42 -8.45 12.55
CA ILE A 984 21.51 -7.43 11.51
C ILE A 984 22.95 -7.26 11.04
N VAL A 985 23.11 -7.24 9.72
CA VAL A 985 24.35 -6.95 9.01
C VAL A 985 24.17 -5.63 8.26
N PRO A 986 24.65 -4.51 8.82
CA PRO A 986 24.59 -3.22 8.15
C PRO A 986 25.56 -3.20 6.97
N VAL A 987 25.08 -2.83 5.78
CA VAL A 987 25.91 -2.67 4.58
C VAL A 987 25.75 -1.26 4.05
N GLU A 988 26.81 -0.46 4.11
CA GLU A 988 26.79 0.91 3.59
C GLU A 988 26.79 0.90 2.06
N HIS A 989 25.74 1.46 1.47
CA HIS A 989 25.64 1.73 0.03
C HIS A 989 24.64 2.87 -0.21
N ALA A 990 24.73 3.51 -1.39
CA ALA A 990 23.89 4.63 -1.79
C ALA A 990 23.31 4.41 -3.19
N GLY A 991 22.09 4.87 -3.44
CA GLY A 991 21.49 4.89 -4.77
C GLY A 991 21.02 3.55 -5.36
N ASN A 992 21.24 2.43 -4.68
CA ASN A 992 20.70 1.12 -5.06
C ASN A 992 19.18 1.09 -4.86
N ARG A 993 18.44 0.71 -5.91
CA ARG A 993 16.97 0.69 -5.92
C ARG A 993 16.39 -0.72 -5.78
N ASN A 994 16.84 -1.65 -6.62
CA ASN A 994 16.29 -3.01 -6.74
C ASN A 994 17.35 -4.11 -6.97
N SER A 995 18.62 -3.75 -6.95
CA SER A 995 19.79 -4.63 -6.89
C SER A 995 20.91 -3.90 -6.13
N SER A 996 21.69 -4.64 -5.34
CA SER A 996 22.90 -4.18 -4.63
C SER A 996 23.97 -5.26 -4.67
N ALA A 997 25.09 -4.94 -5.33
CA ALA A 997 26.25 -5.82 -5.40
C ALA A 997 26.94 -5.96 -4.03
N GLU A 998 26.90 -4.92 -3.22
CA GLU A 998 27.45 -4.86 -1.86
C GLU A 998 26.74 -5.87 -0.95
N GLU A 999 25.39 -5.86 -0.95
CA GLU A 999 24.62 -6.85 -0.22
C GLU A 999 24.83 -8.27 -0.77
N VAL A 1000 24.92 -8.46 -2.10
CA VAL A 1000 25.22 -9.79 -2.69
C VAL A 1000 26.54 -10.35 -2.15
N GLN A 1001 27.57 -9.51 -2.07
CA GLN A 1001 28.88 -9.93 -1.56
C GLN A 1001 28.86 -10.20 -0.05
N ALA A 1002 28.12 -9.42 0.74
CA ALA A 1002 27.91 -9.68 2.15
C ALA A 1002 27.18 -11.02 2.37
N VAL A 1003 26.10 -11.27 1.62
CA VAL A 1003 25.34 -12.54 1.66
C VAL A 1003 26.23 -13.71 1.30
N ALA A 1004 27.06 -13.61 0.26
CA ALA A 1004 27.99 -14.68 -0.13
C ALA A 1004 28.95 -15.05 1.01
N ARG A 1005 29.56 -14.07 1.69
CA ARG A 1005 30.45 -14.32 2.83
C ARG A 1005 29.73 -14.97 4.01
N ILE A 1006 28.50 -14.55 4.30
CA ILE A 1006 27.66 -15.16 5.36
C ILE A 1006 27.39 -16.63 5.04
N VAL A 1007 27.03 -16.95 3.80
CA VAL A 1007 26.81 -18.35 3.37
C VAL A 1007 28.09 -19.18 3.48
N GLU A 1008 29.22 -18.65 3.02
CA GLU A 1008 30.53 -19.32 3.14
C GLU A 1008 30.88 -19.61 4.61
N GLY A 1009 30.59 -18.68 5.53
CA GLY A 1009 30.77 -18.86 6.97
C GLY A 1009 29.86 -19.93 7.58
N LEU A 1010 28.56 -19.94 7.21
CA LEU A 1010 27.57 -20.88 7.72
C LEU A 1010 27.80 -22.33 7.26
N LEU A 1011 28.39 -22.54 6.08
CA LEU A 1011 28.65 -23.86 5.52
C LEU A 1011 29.98 -24.48 5.99
N LYS A 1012 30.74 -23.81 6.87
CA LYS A 1012 31.97 -24.37 7.41
C LYS A 1012 31.71 -25.61 8.27
N PRO A 1013 32.57 -26.65 8.24
CA PRO A 1013 32.35 -27.91 8.97
C PRO A 1013 32.18 -27.75 10.48
N GLU A 1014 32.82 -26.76 11.09
CA GLU A 1014 32.71 -26.42 12.51
C GLU A 1014 31.32 -25.89 12.90
N VAL A 1015 30.55 -25.34 11.96
CA VAL A 1015 29.20 -24.85 12.23
C VAL A 1015 28.23 -26.01 12.31
N LYS A 1016 27.60 -26.20 13.47
CA LYS A 1016 26.62 -27.24 13.75
C LYS A 1016 25.27 -26.62 14.03
N TRP A 1017 24.21 -27.22 13.48
CA TRP A 1017 22.83 -26.94 13.80
C TRP A 1017 22.23 -28.10 14.60
N PHE A 1018 21.57 -27.77 15.70
CA PHE A 1018 20.83 -28.71 16.53
C PHE A 1018 19.36 -28.61 16.16
N ARG A 1019 18.75 -29.68 15.64
CA ARG A 1019 17.29 -29.72 15.41
C ARG A 1019 16.53 -29.98 16.71
N SER A 1020 17.16 -30.75 17.59
CA SER A 1020 16.71 -31.16 18.92
C SER A 1020 17.94 -31.38 19.79
N ALA A 1021 17.75 -31.46 21.11
CA ALA A 1021 18.83 -31.76 22.05
C ALA A 1021 19.60 -33.03 21.63
N GLY A 1022 20.93 -32.95 21.63
CA GLY A 1022 21.81 -34.08 21.37
C GLY A 1022 21.92 -34.56 19.92
N ASN A 1023 21.32 -33.87 18.94
CA ASN A 1023 21.35 -34.27 17.53
C ASN A 1023 21.97 -33.19 16.60
N PRO A 1024 23.29 -32.93 16.72
CA PRO A 1024 23.96 -31.94 15.89
C PRO A 1024 24.26 -32.46 14.49
N ARG A 1025 24.13 -31.58 13.50
CA ARG A 1025 24.65 -31.82 12.14
C ARG A 1025 25.17 -30.54 11.53
N SER A 1026 26.06 -30.64 10.54
CA SER A 1026 26.46 -29.47 9.75
C SER A 1026 25.31 -28.96 8.88
N LEU A 1027 25.29 -27.65 8.64
CA LEU A 1027 24.37 -27.01 7.71
C LEU A 1027 24.73 -27.39 6.27
N LYS A 1028 23.70 -27.50 5.43
CA LYS A 1028 23.80 -27.72 3.98
C LYS A 1028 23.15 -26.56 3.23
N GLU A 1029 23.36 -26.51 1.92
CA GLU A 1029 22.77 -25.47 1.06
C GLU A 1029 21.23 -25.43 1.13
N GLU A 1030 20.58 -26.58 1.35
CA GLU A 1030 19.12 -26.69 1.51
C GLU A 1030 18.59 -26.08 2.82
N ASP A 1031 19.46 -25.90 3.82
CA ASP A 1031 19.12 -25.38 5.15
C ASP A 1031 19.17 -23.85 5.25
N ILE A 1032 19.63 -23.19 4.19
CA ILE A 1032 19.78 -21.74 4.14
C ILE A 1032 18.84 -21.21 3.06
N LEU A 1033 17.93 -20.35 3.47
CA LEU A 1033 16.99 -19.68 2.59
C LEU A 1033 17.40 -18.22 2.39
N ILE A 1034 17.58 -17.79 1.15
CA ILE A 1034 17.96 -16.41 0.83
C ILE A 1034 16.77 -15.71 0.16
N VAL A 1035 16.32 -14.63 0.78
CA VAL A 1035 15.13 -13.89 0.37
C VAL A 1035 15.52 -12.46 0.00
N ALA A 1036 14.92 -11.94 -1.06
CA ALA A 1036 15.05 -10.52 -1.43
C ALA A 1036 13.70 -9.98 -1.97
N PRO A 1037 13.37 -8.68 -1.81
CA PRO A 1037 12.10 -8.12 -2.30
C PRO A 1037 12.01 -8.06 -3.83
N TYR A 1038 13.16 -7.96 -4.51
CA TYR A 1038 13.22 -7.65 -5.93
C TYR A 1038 13.79 -8.81 -6.76
N ASN A 1039 13.16 -9.09 -7.90
CA ASN A 1039 13.63 -10.12 -8.84
C ASN A 1039 15.03 -9.85 -9.40
N ALA A 1040 15.44 -8.58 -9.51
CA ALA A 1040 16.79 -8.22 -9.98
C ALA A 1040 17.86 -8.68 -8.98
N GLN A 1041 17.70 -8.34 -7.69
CA GLN A 1041 18.56 -8.88 -6.63
C GLN A 1041 18.56 -10.41 -6.58
N VAL A 1042 17.39 -11.05 -6.76
CA VAL A 1042 17.29 -12.52 -6.82
C VAL A 1042 18.12 -13.09 -7.98
N ALA A 1043 18.15 -12.42 -9.14
CA ALA A 1043 18.97 -12.85 -10.27
C ALA A 1043 20.47 -12.72 -9.96
N ASP A 1044 20.89 -11.59 -9.38
CA ASP A 1044 22.30 -11.34 -9.03
C ASP A 1044 22.79 -12.32 -7.96
N LEU A 1045 21.99 -12.57 -6.93
CA LEU A 1045 22.26 -13.59 -5.91
C LEU A 1045 22.38 -14.99 -6.52
N LYS A 1046 21.50 -15.37 -7.45
CA LYS A 1046 21.57 -16.70 -8.12
C LYS A 1046 22.80 -16.84 -8.98
N THR A 1047 23.22 -15.77 -9.66
CA THR A 1047 24.46 -15.75 -10.43
C THR A 1047 25.66 -15.97 -9.51
N ARG A 1048 25.70 -15.31 -8.33
CA ARG A 1048 26.79 -15.45 -7.36
C ARG A 1048 26.76 -16.79 -6.61
N LEU A 1049 25.59 -17.34 -6.34
CA LEU A 1049 25.34 -18.50 -5.47
C LEU A 1049 24.36 -19.51 -6.13
N PRO A 1050 24.74 -20.18 -7.23
CA PRO A 1050 23.81 -20.94 -8.08
C PRO A 1050 23.17 -22.17 -7.42
N LYS A 1051 23.79 -22.72 -6.36
CA LYS A 1051 23.31 -23.90 -5.63
C LYS A 1051 22.31 -23.57 -4.50
N MET A 1052 22.15 -22.30 -4.16
CA MET A 1052 21.36 -21.88 -2.99
C MET A 1052 19.87 -21.72 -3.29
N ARG A 1053 19.04 -21.88 -2.26
CA ARG A 1053 17.59 -21.60 -2.33
C ARG A 1053 17.32 -20.09 -2.30
N ILE A 1054 17.23 -19.47 -3.48
CA ILE A 1054 17.04 -18.02 -3.63
C ILE A 1054 15.72 -17.69 -4.33
N GLY A 1055 15.02 -16.67 -3.84
CA GLY A 1055 13.72 -16.24 -4.35
C GLY A 1055 13.17 -15.00 -3.66
N THR A 1056 12.05 -14.50 -4.19
CA THR A 1056 11.26 -13.47 -3.51
C THR A 1056 10.48 -14.08 -2.35
N VAL A 1057 9.99 -13.22 -1.45
CA VAL A 1057 9.14 -13.61 -0.31
C VAL A 1057 7.96 -14.48 -0.79
N ASP A 1058 7.34 -14.11 -1.91
CA ASP A 1058 6.17 -14.78 -2.50
C ASP A 1058 6.47 -16.24 -2.92
N LYS A 1059 7.69 -16.54 -3.34
CA LYS A 1059 8.09 -17.89 -3.78
C LYS A 1059 8.19 -18.88 -2.61
N PHE A 1060 8.46 -18.37 -1.41
CA PHE A 1060 8.77 -19.20 -0.24
C PHE A 1060 7.63 -19.32 0.76
N GLN A 1061 6.43 -18.89 0.40
CA GLN A 1061 5.25 -19.16 1.21
C GLN A 1061 5.10 -20.67 1.48
N GLY A 1062 4.81 -21.01 2.73
CA GLY A 1062 4.69 -22.40 3.20
C GLY A 1062 6.01 -23.14 3.41
N GLN A 1063 7.15 -22.64 2.92
CA GLN A 1063 8.45 -23.28 3.12
C GLN A 1063 9.08 -22.88 4.48
N GLU A 1064 10.14 -23.58 4.87
CA GLU A 1064 10.91 -23.32 6.09
C GLU A 1064 12.39 -23.73 5.92
N ALA A 1065 13.26 -23.15 6.75
CA ALA A 1065 14.70 -23.43 6.78
C ALA A 1065 15.28 -23.13 8.18
N PRO A 1066 16.34 -23.83 8.62
CA PRO A 1066 17.10 -23.46 9.82
C PRO A 1066 17.52 -21.99 9.86
N VAL A 1067 18.08 -21.48 8.75
CA VAL A 1067 18.57 -20.10 8.63
C VAL A 1067 17.90 -19.39 7.46
N VAL A 1068 17.47 -18.15 7.70
CA VAL A 1068 16.97 -17.25 6.65
C VAL A 1068 17.88 -16.03 6.58
N ILE A 1069 18.32 -15.67 5.37
CA ILE A 1069 19.02 -14.42 5.07
C ILE A 1069 18.08 -13.54 4.26
N TYR A 1070 17.77 -12.34 4.75
CA TYR A 1070 16.90 -11.38 4.06
C TYR A 1070 17.71 -10.15 3.63
N SER A 1071 17.91 -9.98 2.32
CA SER A 1071 18.62 -8.84 1.71
C SER A 1071 17.61 -7.77 1.27
N LEU A 1072 17.60 -6.60 1.91
CA LEU A 1072 16.64 -5.53 1.62
C LEU A 1072 16.93 -4.75 0.35
N THR A 1073 18.17 -4.80 -0.14
CA THR A 1073 18.62 -4.32 -1.45
C THR A 1073 18.67 -2.79 -1.63
N THR A 1074 17.65 -2.08 -1.15
CA THR A 1074 17.48 -0.65 -1.37
C THR A 1074 18.34 0.18 -0.41
N SER A 1075 18.94 1.28 -0.89
CA SER A 1075 19.84 2.09 -0.05
C SER A 1075 19.12 3.00 0.93
N SER A 1076 17.97 3.55 0.55
CA SER A 1076 17.18 4.47 1.37
C SER A 1076 15.69 4.32 1.07
N PRO A 1077 14.79 4.78 1.96
CA PRO A 1077 13.35 4.77 1.70
C PRO A 1077 12.98 5.46 0.38
N ASP A 1078 13.65 6.56 0.02
CA ASP A 1078 13.40 7.35 -1.19
C ASP A 1078 13.82 6.62 -2.49
N ASP A 1079 14.79 5.71 -2.40
CA ASP A 1079 15.25 4.92 -3.54
C ASP A 1079 14.28 3.79 -3.92
N ALA A 1080 13.34 3.45 -3.02
CA ALA A 1080 12.42 2.33 -3.18
C ALA A 1080 11.50 2.54 -4.40
N PRO A 1081 11.63 1.74 -5.48
CA PRO A 1081 10.93 2.00 -6.75
C PRO A 1081 9.41 1.81 -6.68
N ARG A 1082 8.91 1.17 -5.64
CA ARG A 1082 7.48 0.90 -5.40
C ARG A 1082 6.97 1.58 -4.12
N GLY A 1083 7.71 2.56 -3.60
CA GLY A 1083 7.39 3.28 -2.38
C GLY A 1083 7.58 2.45 -1.09
N MET A 1084 7.29 3.10 0.03
CA MET A 1084 7.46 2.56 1.38
C MET A 1084 6.55 1.34 1.65
N GLU A 1085 5.29 1.40 1.23
CA GLU A 1085 4.30 0.32 1.43
C GLU A 1085 4.78 -1.04 0.87
N PHE A 1086 5.53 -1.05 -0.22
CA PHE A 1086 6.08 -2.29 -0.78
C PHE A 1086 7.29 -2.81 0.00
N LEU A 1087 8.27 -1.94 0.29
CA LEU A 1087 9.54 -2.34 0.93
C LEU A 1087 9.32 -2.68 2.42
N TYR A 1088 8.48 -1.91 3.11
CA TYR A 1088 8.18 -2.06 4.54
C TYR A 1088 6.91 -2.86 4.81
N SER A 1089 6.40 -3.59 3.81
CA SER A 1089 5.21 -4.43 3.96
C SER A 1089 5.37 -5.38 5.16
N LEU A 1090 4.49 -5.21 6.16
CA LEU A 1090 4.48 -6.02 7.38
C LEU A 1090 4.27 -7.50 7.06
N ASN A 1091 3.38 -7.81 6.12
CA ASN A 1091 3.09 -9.16 5.66
C ASN A 1091 4.32 -9.81 5.03
N ARG A 1092 5.10 -9.06 4.22
CA ARG A 1092 6.35 -9.56 3.62
C ARG A 1092 7.42 -9.79 4.68
N LEU A 1093 7.57 -8.85 5.62
CA LEU A 1093 8.50 -9.00 6.74
C LEU A 1093 8.14 -10.22 7.59
N ASN A 1094 6.87 -10.37 7.99
CA ASN A 1094 6.37 -11.52 8.74
C ASN A 1094 6.67 -12.83 7.99
N VAL A 1095 6.34 -12.91 6.70
CA VAL A 1095 6.60 -14.12 5.92
C VAL A 1095 8.09 -14.39 5.82
N ALA A 1096 8.94 -13.40 5.57
CA ALA A 1096 10.39 -13.57 5.48
C ALA A 1096 10.99 -14.07 6.80
N THR A 1097 10.70 -13.42 7.93
CA THR A 1097 11.27 -13.78 9.24
C THR A 1097 10.73 -15.12 9.76
N SER A 1098 9.45 -15.42 9.52
CA SER A 1098 8.80 -16.65 9.99
C SER A 1098 9.09 -17.91 9.16
N ARG A 1099 9.93 -17.80 8.12
CA ARG A 1099 10.50 -18.98 7.44
C ARG A 1099 11.64 -19.62 8.23
N ALA A 1100 12.27 -18.88 9.15
CA ALA A 1100 13.37 -19.39 9.94
C ALA A 1100 12.88 -20.31 11.05
N MET A 1101 13.59 -21.41 11.29
CA MET A 1101 13.44 -22.21 12.51
C MET A 1101 14.29 -21.67 13.64
N THR A 1102 15.52 -21.22 13.34
CA THR A 1102 16.55 -20.89 14.34
C THR A 1102 17.06 -19.46 14.22
N ALA A 1103 17.43 -19.01 13.02
CA ALA A 1103 18.12 -17.74 12.83
C ALA A 1103 17.57 -16.94 11.63
N VAL A 1104 17.37 -15.64 11.84
CA VAL A 1104 17.09 -14.67 10.77
C VAL A 1104 18.24 -13.67 10.72
N ILE A 1105 18.80 -13.45 9.53
CA ILE A 1105 19.87 -12.48 9.29
C ILE A 1105 19.37 -11.44 8.31
N LEU A 1106 19.17 -10.22 8.76
CA LEU A 1106 18.78 -9.08 7.92
C LEU A 1106 20.04 -8.38 7.40
N VAL A 1107 20.19 -8.29 6.08
CA VAL A 1107 21.26 -7.56 5.39
C VAL A 1107 20.64 -6.30 4.79
N SER A 1108 21.10 -5.12 5.20
CA SER A 1108 20.44 -3.87 4.84
C SER A 1108 21.32 -2.64 5.00
N SER A 1109 21.06 -1.60 4.21
CA SER A 1109 21.55 -0.25 4.47
C SER A 1109 21.00 0.33 5.78
N PRO A 1110 21.85 0.96 6.65
CA PRO A 1110 21.39 1.63 7.87
C PRO A 1110 20.36 2.75 7.63
N LYS A 1111 20.41 3.41 6.47
CA LYS A 1111 19.45 4.49 6.13
C LYS A 1111 18.01 4.01 6.00
N LEU A 1112 17.77 2.70 5.85
CA LEU A 1112 16.43 2.12 5.84
C LEU A 1112 15.72 2.17 7.22
N PHE A 1113 16.43 2.44 8.32
CA PHE A 1113 15.78 2.61 9.62
C PHE A 1113 15.40 4.07 9.90
N GLU A 1114 15.62 4.95 8.93
CA GLU A 1114 15.39 6.39 9.04
C GLU A 1114 14.27 6.93 8.11
N PRO A 1115 13.11 6.25 7.93
CA PRO A 1115 12.06 6.78 7.07
C PRO A 1115 11.40 8.02 7.67
N GLU A 1116 11.10 8.99 6.81
CA GLU A 1116 10.28 10.14 7.13
C GLU A 1116 8.79 9.76 7.04
N CYS A 1117 8.22 9.34 8.17
CA CYS A 1117 6.80 8.96 8.23
C CYS A 1117 5.90 10.19 8.34
N ARG A 1118 4.90 10.29 7.46
CA ARG A 1118 3.89 11.35 7.42
C ARG A 1118 2.56 10.92 8.03
N THR A 1119 2.24 9.64 7.94
CA THR A 1119 1.00 9.06 8.47
C THR A 1119 1.27 8.05 9.59
N PRO A 1120 0.30 7.79 10.50
CA PRO A 1120 0.39 6.73 11.49
C PRO A 1120 0.67 5.37 10.85
N ARG A 1121 0.05 5.08 9.70
CA ARG A 1121 0.30 3.85 8.94
C ARG A 1121 1.78 3.68 8.58
N GLN A 1122 2.42 4.71 8.03
CA GLN A 1122 3.85 4.66 7.71
C GLN A 1122 4.72 4.42 8.96
N MET A 1123 4.35 5.00 10.11
CA MET A 1123 5.04 4.72 11.38
C MET A 1123 4.87 3.26 11.80
N GLN A 1124 3.68 2.66 11.66
CA GLN A 1124 3.47 1.23 11.95
C GLN A 1124 4.36 0.34 11.09
N LEU A 1125 4.49 0.65 9.79
CA LEU A 1125 5.39 -0.08 8.88
C LEU A 1125 6.85 0.02 9.35
N ALA A 1126 7.32 1.23 9.66
CA ALA A 1126 8.68 1.47 10.14
C ALA A 1126 8.94 0.85 11.52
N ASN A 1127 7.91 0.79 12.37
CA ASN A 1127 7.99 0.29 13.74
C ASN A 1127 8.43 -1.17 13.80
N ALA A 1128 7.94 -2.03 12.89
CA ALA A 1128 8.35 -3.44 12.86
C ALA A 1128 9.83 -3.61 12.48
N PHE A 1129 10.35 -2.79 11.56
CA PHE A 1129 11.77 -2.80 11.20
C PHE A 1129 12.65 -2.26 12.33
N CYS A 1130 12.24 -1.16 12.97
CA CYS A 1130 12.93 -0.65 14.15
C CYS A 1130 12.89 -1.65 15.31
N GLY A 1131 11.78 -2.36 15.48
CA GLY A 1131 11.63 -3.45 16.44
C GLY A 1131 12.57 -4.63 16.16
N TYR A 1132 12.70 -5.01 14.89
CA TYR A 1132 13.71 -6.00 14.48
C TYR A 1132 15.11 -5.52 14.86
N LEU A 1133 15.45 -4.26 14.55
CA LEU A 1133 16.75 -3.66 14.89
C LEU A 1133 17.03 -3.64 16.40
N GLU A 1134 16.01 -3.38 17.23
CA GLU A 1134 16.14 -3.38 18.70
C GLU A 1134 16.38 -4.79 19.26
N MET A 1135 15.74 -5.81 18.67
CA MET A 1135 15.84 -7.20 19.13
C MET A 1135 17.02 -7.96 18.50
N ALA A 1136 17.57 -7.46 17.39
CA ALA A 1136 18.64 -8.11 16.66
C ALA A 1136 20.03 -7.82 17.25
N ILE A 1137 20.91 -8.83 17.15
CA ILE A 1137 22.33 -8.66 17.43
C ILE A 1137 22.99 -8.01 16.21
N ALA A 1138 23.54 -6.81 16.40
CA ALA A 1138 24.28 -6.11 15.36
C ALA A 1138 25.67 -6.73 15.13
N CYS A 1139 25.92 -7.17 13.90
CA CYS A 1139 27.23 -7.66 13.49
C CYS A 1139 28.10 -6.51 12.98
N ASN A 1140 29.38 -6.51 13.34
CA ASN A 1140 30.35 -5.61 12.74
C ASN A 1140 30.70 -6.13 11.33
N PRO A 1141 30.57 -5.34 10.26
CA PRO A 1141 30.88 -5.78 8.89
C PRO A 1141 32.32 -6.29 8.71
N SER A 1142 33.25 -5.88 9.56
CA SER A 1142 34.63 -6.38 9.59
C SER A 1142 34.78 -7.81 10.13
N SER A 1143 33.74 -8.34 10.79
CA SER A 1143 33.68 -9.70 11.33
C SER A 1143 33.08 -10.73 10.35
N ILE A 1144 32.73 -10.29 9.14
CA ILE A 1144 32.13 -11.07 8.04
C ILE A 1144 33.18 -11.28 6.96
#